data_AF-A0A9W8ZG92-F1
#
_entry.id   AF-A0A9W8ZG92-F1
#
_cell.length_a   1.000
_cell.length_b   1.000
_cell.length_c   1.000
_cell.angle_alpha   90.00
_cell.angle_beta   90.00
_cell.angle_gamma   90.00
#
_symmetry.space_group_name_H-M   'P 1'
#
loop_
_entity.id
_entity.type
_entity.pdbx_description
1 polymer ?
#
loop_
_entity_poly.entity_id
_entity_poly.type
_entity_poly.pdbx_seq_one_letter_code
_entity_poly.pdbx_strand_id
1 'polypeptide(L)'
;MQAETLALPEHGAPIKGTPRTERTEHHYTHTIHHLKEKVANVADVNTTANYLEGQDDEELRATKSTRQDAAGMRRMGKEQQLVRHFRQLSMTSFVAIATVAWELGIFVISPGLIDGGRSGLIYSTFWNFIGFAPIYLSMAEMASMAPIAGAQYHWVSEFAPESMQKPLSYLTGWTSTIAWQAGNALGIFIVGSLIQTMILVNNEDYPFPNWQGTLLACAAMVVAYIGNVYGSRILPYWQIPVFIIHILAYFAFIIPIWVKAPAATHSQVWNDFSNNGGWSSVGLSIMIGQLSGIGQQVGIDTAAHMSEEVRDAAKTIPRTMLSVYVINMCLIFPAIVTIVYHIPDLDAALEDSTTYPALYVLKQTMSVGWMTALMVVICLINMCSNVVYLAAVTRDLFAFSRDKGLPFSKWLSTVHPTRHIPVNAAKFTCVTAFALALIYIGSPVAFYAITALSTISLLQCYCLSIGCVLWRRITMPSTLPPAEFSLGRWGIPINALAVVYSLWAFFWACWPQQSPTIIRTLHHYLNHSATPIIPSTTTSVSDTLITIIEAVFLVNLILAATCSILMFTVEYLAGSNVDGPQKESPNLLVTIIKVIFCYIVVFAAFGRIADTLGEDNFAILFMVIAEFAVRENLVKELQKQNEDLRAHLQAQADELEVLRAWAQVWGQKAKVEANERSSAFELLVMVVAVVVGFAAAKRTSPRQ
;
A
#
# COMPACT_ATOMS: atom_id res chain seq x y z
N MET A 1 -23.30 41.83 -28.26
CA MET A 1 -23.11 43.22 -28.74
C MET A 1 -23.80 43.34 -30.11
N GLN A 2 -25.11 43.58 -30.12
CA GLN A 2 -25.94 43.94 -31.28
C GLN A 2 -27.37 44.13 -30.77
N ALA A 3 -27.80 45.39 -30.66
CA ALA A 3 -29.13 45.78 -30.18
C ALA A 3 -29.36 47.26 -30.57
N GLU A 4 -29.38 47.55 -31.87
CA GLU A 4 -29.62 48.91 -32.34
C GLU A 4 -31.11 49.28 -32.27
N THR A 5 -31.37 50.34 -31.51
CA THR A 5 -32.19 51.48 -31.93
C THR A 5 -33.57 51.17 -32.53
N LEU A 6 -34.58 51.06 -31.65
CA LEU A 6 -35.96 51.41 -32.00
C LEU A 6 -36.45 52.51 -31.05
N ALA A 7 -36.56 53.73 -31.59
CA ALA A 7 -37.04 54.91 -30.89
C ALA A 7 -38.36 55.42 -31.49
N LEU A 8 -39.28 55.82 -30.61
CA LEU A 8 -40.60 56.44 -30.83
C LEU A 8 -40.85 57.34 -29.59
N PRO A 9 -41.71 58.39 -29.61
CA PRO A 9 -42.88 58.65 -30.47
C PRO A 9 -42.57 59.77 -31.52
N GLU A 10 -43.42 60.66 -32.08
CA GLU A 10 -44.74 61.25 -31.73
C GLU A 10 -45.61 61.66 -32.95
N HIS A 11 -46.86 62.04 -32.64
CA HIS A 11 -47.79 62.96 -33.34
C HIS A 11 -47.97 62.90 -34.88
N GLY A 12 -49.19 62.55 -35.32
CA GLY A 12 -49.55 62.56 -36.74
C GLY A 12 -51.03 62.37 -37.14
N ALA A 13 -51.99 63.05 -36.47
CA ALA A 13 -53.41 63.20 -36.87
C ALA A 13 -54.31 61.94 -36.98
N PRO A 14 -55.66 62.06 -36.84
CA PRO A 14 -56.59 60.92 -36.88
C PRO A 14 -57.20 60.69 -38.28
N ILE A 15 -57.21 59.43 -38.74
CA ILE A 15 -57.98 58.98 -39.92
C ILE A 15 -59.05 57.98 -39.46
N LYS A 16 -60.30 58.19 -39.88
CA LYS A 16 -61.43 57.31 -39.55
C LYS A 16 -61.52 56.11 -40.49
N GLY A 17 -61.71 54.92 -39.90
CA GLY A 17 -62.50 53.83 -40.51
C GLY A 17 -61.72 52.66 -41.10
N THR A 18 -61.64 51.55 -40.35
CA THR A 18 -61.80 50.17 -40.86
C THR A 18 -61.83 49.19 -39.67
N PRO A 19 -62.72 48.18 -39.64
CA PRO A 19 -62.79 47.21 -38.54
C PRO A 19 -61.73 46.10 -38.71
N ARG A 20 -60.46 46.40 -38.39
CA ARG A 20 -59.38 45.38 -38.48
C ARG A 20 -58.18 45.57 -37.53
N THR A 21 -58.27 46.40 -36.49
CA THR A 21 -57.13 46.77 -35.63
C THR A 21 -56.88 45.81 -34.46
N GLU A 22 -57.92 45.43 -33.70
CA GLU A 22 -57.80 44.68 -32.42
C GLU A 22 -57.01 43.37 -32.53
N ARG A 23 -57.14 42.64 -33.64
CA ARG A 23 -56.48 41.34 -33.85
C ARG A 23 -54.96 41.46 -34.05
N THR A 24 -54.45 42.67 -34.29
CA THR A 24 -53.03 42.94 -34.56
C THR A 24 -52.29 43.37 -33.30
N GLU A 25 -52.83 44.32 -32.54
CA GLU A 25 -52.25 44.78 -31.27
C GLU A 25 -52.11 43.64 -30.25
N HIS A 26 -53.12 42.76 -30.17
CA HIS A 26 -53.10 41.63 -29.25
C HIS A 26 -51.95 40.64 -29.55
N HIS A 27 -51.55 40.52 -30.82
CA HIS A 27 -50.46 39.63 -31.26
C HIS A 27 -49.06 40.24 -31.00
N TYR A 28 -48.90 41.55 -31.25
CA TYR A 28 -47.68 42.27 -30.87
C TYR A 28 -47.47 42.26 -29.34
N THR A 29 -48.53 42.51 -28.56
CA THR A 29 -48.46 42.52 -27.09
C THR A 29 -48.02 41.17 -26.54
N HIS A 30 -48.59 40.06 -27.04
CA HIS A 30 -48.21 38.71 -26.63
C HIS A 30 -46.77 38.35 -27.04
N THR A 31 -46.31 38.84 -28.20
CA THR A 31 -44.93 38.65 -28.67
C THR A 31 -43.93 39.41 -27.79
N ILE A 32 -44.24 40.66 -27.43
CA ILE A 32 -43.42 41.49 -26.52
C ILE A 32 -43.37 40.87 -25.12
N HIS A 33 -44.47 40.31 -24.61
CA HIS A 33 -44.47 39.60 -23.33
C HIS A 33 -43.53 38.40 -23.35
N HIS A 34 -43.64 37.53 -24.37
CA HIS A 34 -42.80 36.34 -24.48
C HIS A 34 -41.32 36.67 -24.70
N LEU A 35 -41.01 37.79 -25.38
CA LEU A 35 -39.64 38.32 -25.50
C LEU A 35 -39.11 38.86 -24.16
N LYS A 36 -39.90 39.64 -23.41
CA LYS A 36 -39.53 40.12 -22.07
C LYS A 36 -39.26 38.96 -21.11
N GLU A 37 -40.10 37.93 -21.14
CA GLU A 37 -39.96 36.71 -20.35
C GLU A 37 -38.69 35.92 -20.72
N LYS A 38 -38.38 35.77 -22.02
CA LYS A 38 -37.10 35.19 -22.47
C LYS A 38 -35.89 36.01 -22.05
N VAL A 39 -35.96 37.34 -22.12
CA VAL A 39 -34.86 38.23 -21.66
C VAL A 39 -34.70 38.16 -20.14
N ALA A 40 -35.81 38.09 -19.38
CA ALA A 40 -35.77 37.90 -17.93
C ALA A 40 -35.11 36.55 -17.57
N ASN A 41 -35.54 35.45 -18.19
CA ASN A 41 -34.94 34.12 -17.96
C ASN A 41 -33.45 34.08 -18.33
N VAL A 42 -33.02 34.76 -19.40
CA VAL A 42 -31.59 34.89 -19.76
C VAL A 42 -30.82 35.75 -18.75
N ALA A 43 -31.42 36.83 -18.25
CA ALA A 43 -30.82 37.66 -17.21
C ALA A 43 -30.69 36.91 -15.88
N ASP A 44 -31.68 36.09 -15.51
CA ASP A 44 -31.70 35.31 -14.27
C ASP A 44 -30.75 34.10 -14.34
N VAL A 45 -30.64 33.45 -15.49
CA VAL A 45 -29.60 32.44 -15.78
C VAL A 45 -28.20 33.04 -15.73
N ASN A 46 -27.97 34.21 -16.36
CA ASN A 46 -26.68 34.89 -16.28
C ASN A 46 -26.36 35.35 -14.84
N THR A 47 -27.36 35.80 -14.08
CA THR A 47 -27.21 36.20 -12.68
C THR A 47 -26.84 35.00 -11.82
N THR A 48 -27.53 33.87 -11.99
CA THR A 48 -27.24 32.60 -11.32
C THR A 48 -25.85 32.08 -11.69
N ALA A 49 -25.47 32.13 -12.97
CA ALA A 49 -24.15 31.74 -13.44
C ALA A 49 -23.03 32.61 -12.83
N ASN A 50 -23.23 33.93 -12.76
CA ASN A 50 -22.29 34.85 -12.12
C ASN A 50 -22.17 34.62 -10.60
N TYR A 51 -23.27 34.29 -9.91
CA TYR A 51 -23.23 33.90 -8.49
C TYR A 51 -22.47 32.59 -8.28
N LEU A 52 -22.72 31.57 -9.12
CA LEU A 52 -22.03 30.29 -9.05
C LEU A 52 -20.54 30.41 -9.40
N GLU A 53 -20.17 31.17 -10.44
CA GLU A 53 -18.76 31.43 -10.76
C GLU A 53 -18.08 32.25 -9.64
N GLY A 54 -18.80 33.17 -8.99
CA GLY A 54 -18.31 33.89 -7.81
C GLY A 54 -18.05 32.98 -6.60
N GLN A 55 -18.93 32.00 -6.34
CA GLN A 55 -18.75 31.00 -5.29
C GLN A 55 -17.61 30.02 -5.61
N ASP A 56 -17.50 29.57 -6.86
CA ASP A 56 -16.37 28.76 -7.35
C ASP A 56 -15.04 29.51 -7.15
N ASP A 57 -14.97 30.79 -7.52
CA ASP A 57 -13.77 31.61 -7.33
C ASP A 57 -13.42 31.81 -5.85
N GLU A 58 -14.39 31.80 -4.93
CA GLU A 58 -14.14 31.82 -3.48
C GLU A 58 -13.65 30.46 -2.95
N GLU A 59 -14.26 29.33 -3.35
CA GLU A 59 -13.78 27.97 -3.03
C GLU A 59 -12.33 27.77 -3.50
N LEU A 60 -12.04 28.18 -4.74
CA LEU A 60 -10.70 28.11 -5.34
C LEU A 60 -9.68 28.95 -4.56
N ARG A 61 -10.05 30.15 -4.08
CA ARG A 61 -9.17 31.00 -3.27
C ARG A 61 -8.94 30.45 -1.88
N ALA A 62 -9.99 29.98 -1.20
CA ALA A 62 -9.90 29.39 0.14
C ALA A 62 -9.05 28.11 0.16
N THR A 63 -9.26 27.24 -0.83
CA THR A 63 -8.54 25.96 -0.97
C THR A 63 -7.20 26.09 -1.72
N LYS A 64 -6.92 27.24 -2.34
CA LYS A 64 -5.75 27.53 -3.21
C LYS A 64 -5.66 26.66 -4.48
N SER A 65 -6.77 26.05 -4.87
CA SER A 65 -6.87 25.14 -6.01
C SER A 65 -6.89 25.87 -7.35
N THR A 66 -6.54 25.17 -8.44
CA THR A 66 -6.84 25.63 -9.80
C THR A 66 -8.20 25.12 -10.27
N ARG A 67 -8.78 25.75 -11.30
CA ARG A 67 -10.04 25.26 -11.92
C ARG A 67 -9.92 23.81 -12.41
N GLN A 68 -8.70 23.36 -12.79
CA GLN A 68 -8.44 21.96 -13.13
C GLN A 68 -8.41 21.05 -11.89
N ASP A 69 -7.75 21.45 -10.80
CA ASP A 69 -7.77 20.69 -9.53
C ASP A 69 -9.22 20.47 -9.03
N ALA A 70 -10.03 21.53 -9.02
CA ALA A 70 -11.43 21.46 -8.56
C ALA A 70 -12.32 20.61 -9.49
N ALA A 71 -12.16 20.74 -10.82
CA ALA A 71 -12.86 19.89 -11.78
C ALA A 71 -12.50 18.40 -11.61
N GLY A 72 -11.23 18.10 -11.28
CA GLY A 72 -10.78 16.74 -10.96
C GLY A 72 -11.47 16.16 -9.71
N MET A 73 -11.57 16.93 -8.63
CA MET A 73 -12.27 16.51 -7.40
C MET A 73 -13.77 16.28 -7.65
N ARG A 74 -14.42 17.21 -8.37
CA ARG A 74 -15.84 17.10 -8.77
C ARG A 74 -16.09 15.86 -9.66
N ARG A 75 -15.18 15.54 -10.58
CA ARG A 75 -15.21 14.30 -11.40
C ARG A 75 -15.18 13.02 -10.54
N MET A 76 -14.42 13.02 -9.45
CA MET A 76 -14.31 11.89 -8.50
C MET A 76 -15.39 11.90 -7.41
N GLY A 77 -16.38 12.80 -7.50
CA GLY A 77 -17.46 12.91 -6.51
C GLY A 77 -17.01 13.39 -5.13
N LYS A 78 -15.96 14.21 -5.05
CA LYS A 78 -15.38 14.73 -3.80
C LYS A 78 -15.43 16.25 -3.71
N GLU A 79 -15.62 16.74 -2.49
CA GLU A 79 -15.44 18.15 -2.09
C GLU A 79 -13.96 18.44 -1.78
N GLN A 80 -13.49 19.67 -2.05
CA GLN A 80 -12.12 20.08 -1.73
C GLN A 80 -11.99 20.51 -0.25
N GLN A 81 -11.75 19.55 0.64
CA GLN A 81 -11.72 19.79 2.09
C GLN A 81 -10.33 20.16 2.66
N LEU A 82 -9.26 19.88 1.90
CA LEU A 82 -7.87 20.19 2.27
C LEU A 82 -7.36 21.41 1.48
N VAL A 83 -6.31 22.07 1.96
CA VAL A 83 -5.78 23.31 1.34
C VAL A 83 -4.52 22.99 0.55
N ARG A 84 -4.45 23.43 -0.71
CA ARG A 84 -3.32 23.15 -1.61
C ARG A 84 -2.11 24.02 -1.26
N HIS A 85 -1.21 23.43 -0.48
CA HIS A 85 -0.02 24.03 0.11
C HIS A 85 1.27 23.69 -0.66
N PHE A 86 1.32 22.56 -1.36
CA PHE A 86 2.51 22.05 -2.03
C PHE A 86 2.55 22.42 -3.53
N ARG A 87 3.76 22.58 -4.06
CA ARG A 87 4.10 22.78 -5.48
C ARG A 87 5.20 21.78 -5.87
N GLN A 88 5.59 21.72 -7.15
CA GLN A 88 6.56 20.74 -7.65
C GLN A 88 7.82 20.54 -6.78
N LEU A 89 8.64 21.57 -6.58
CA LEU A 89 9.89 21.42 -5.80
C LEU A 89 9.63 20.99 -4.36
N SER A 90 8.65 21.62 -3.68
CA SER A 90 8.28 21.25 -2.32
C SER A 90 7.76 19.81 -2.24
N MET A 91 7.00 19.34 -3.23
CA MET A 91 6.52 17.96 -3.24
C MET A 91 7.62 16.93 -3.55
N THR A 92 8.57 17.27 -4.42
CA THR A 92 9.79 16.47 -4.64
C THR A 92 10.63 16.37 -3.36
N SER A 93 10.85 17.48 -2.64
CA SER A 93 11.52 17.46 -1.33
C SER A 93 10.73 16.69 -0.27
N PHE A 94 9.40 16.80 -0.23
CA PHE A 94 8.53 16.04 0.68
C PHE A 94 8.74 14.54 0.51
N VAL A 95 8.66 14.03 -0.72
CA VAL A 95 8.70 12.58 -0.98
C VAL A 95 10.12 12.02 -0.88
N ALA A 96 11.15 12.78 -1.28
CA ALA A 96 12.54 12.38 -1.02
C ALA A 96 12.79 12.23 0.49
N ILE A 97 12.40 13.21 1.31
CA ILE A 97 12.53 13.13 2.78
C ILE A 97 11.59 12.09 3.39
N ALA A 98 10.38 11.88 2.87
CA ALA A 98 9.49 10.81 3.35
C ALA A 98 10.01 9.40 3.05
N THR A 99 10.89 9.24 2.05
CA THR A 99 11.52 7.95 1.75
C THR A 99 12.90 7.77 2.40
N VAL A 100 13.67 8.84 2.66
CA VAL A 100 15.05 8.80 3.24
C VAL A 100 15.87 7.63 2.68
N ALA A 101 15.81 7.51 1.36
CA ALA A 101 15.91 6.20 0.73
C ALA A 101 17.34 5.63 0.76
N TRP A 102 18.35 6.50 0.78
CA TRP A 102 19.72 6.06 1.01
C TRP A 102 19.99 5.83 2.50
N GLU A 103 19.48 6.67 3.42
CA GLU A 103 19.69 6.46 4.86
C GLU A 103 19.08 5.15 5.35
N LEU A 104 17.80 4.90 5.07
CA LEU A 104 17.16 3.60 5.38
C LEU A 104 17.81 2.48 4.56
N GLY A 105 18.13 2.75 3.30
CA GLY A 105 18.74 1.77 2.40
C GLY A 105 20.04 1.18 2.91
N ILE A 106 20.91 1.98 3.55
CA ILE A 106 22.19 1.50 4.12
C ILE A 106 22.04 0.77 5.46
N PHE A 107 20.97 1.03 6.23
CA PHE A 107 20.73 0.34 7.50
C PHE A 107 19.96 -0.98 7.33
N VAL A 108 19.27 -1.20 6.21
CA VAL A 108 18.49 -2.41 5.93
C VAL A 108 19.14 -3.26 4.81
N ILE A 109 20.46 -3.46 4.92
CA ILE A 109 21.26 -4.27 3.96
C ILE A 109 21.49 -5.72 4.40
N SER A 110 21.36 -6.02 5.69
CA SER A 110 21.74 -7.31 6.26
C SER A 110 21.07 -8.52 5.57
N PRO A 111 19.78 -8.52 5.21
CA PRO A 111 19.16 -9.64 4.49
C PRO A 111 19.86 -9.97 3.15
N GLY A 112 20.30 -8.96 2.40
CA GLY A 112 20.98 -9.12 1.12
C GLY A 112 22.44 -9.54 1.25
N LEU A 113 23.07 -9.24 2.39
CA LEU A 113 24.42 -9.71 2.73
C LEU A 113 24.40 -11.15 3.26
N ILE A 114 23.37 -11.57 4.00
CA ILE A 114 23.21 -12.93 4.53
C ILE A 114 22.89 -13.90 3.39
N ASP A 115 21.93 -13.56 2.53
CA ASP A 115 21.46 -14.43 1.44
C ASP A 115 21.69 -13.77 0.07
N GLY A 116 22.97 -13.74 -0.32
CA GLY A 116 23.42 -13.22 -1.62
C GLY A 116 24.81 -12.58 -1.54
N GLY A 117 25.23 -12.12 -0.37
CA GLY A 117 26.57 -11.62 -0.11
C GLY A 117 26.82 -10.25 -0.74
N ARG A 118 28.09 -9.90 -0.88
CA ARG A 118 28.54 -8.64 -1.50
C ARG A 118 27.93 -8.44 -2.89
N SER A 119 28.05 -9.46 -3.74
CA SER A 119 27.59 -9.39 -5.13
C SER A 119 26.06 -9.45 -5.22
N GLY A 120 25.43 -10.34 -4.43
CA GLY A 120 23.97 -10.47 -4.38
C GLY A 120 23.28 -9.18 -3.92
N LEU A 121 23.83 -8.44 -2.95
CA LEU A 121 23.28 -7.14 -2.56
C LEU A 121 23.35 -6.11 -3.71
N ILE A 122 24.47 -6.01 -4.43
CA ILE A 122 24.60 -5.07 -5.57
C ILE A 122 23.65 -5.45 -6.71
N TYR A 123 23.66 -6.71 -7.14
CA TYR A 123 22.81 -7.16 -8.24
C TYR A 123 21.33 -7.12 -7.88
N SER A 124 20.95 -7.50 -6.64
CA SER A 124 19.57 -7.38 -6.15
C SER A 124 19.11 -5.92 -6.12
N THR A 125 19.94 -4.98 -5.69
CA THR A 125 19.62 -3.54 -5.71
C THR A 125 19.38 -3.05 -7.15
N PHE A 126 20.29 -3.36 -8.08
CA PHE A 126 20.24 -2.85 -9.45
C PHE A 126 19.03 -3.37 -10.24
N TRP A 127 18.74 -4.67 -10.16
CA TRP A 127 17.63 -5.22 -10.93
C TRP A 127 16.26 -4.95 -10.27
N ASN A 128 16.19 -4.76 -8.93
CA ASN A 128 14.97 -4.28 -8.27
C ASN A 128 14.58 -2.90 -8.78
N PHE A 129 15.54 -1.99 -8.96
CA PHE A 129 15.28 -0.73 -9.66
C PHE A 129 14.69 -0.98 -11.06
N ILE A 130 15.33 -1.78 -11.91
CA ILE A 130 14.78 -2.07 -13.27
C ILE A 130 13.33 -2.62 -13.20
N GLY A 131 13.02 -3.44 -12.19
CA GLY A 131 11.69 -4.00 -11.95
C GLY A 131 10.62 -3.05 -11.42
N PHE A 132 10.99 -2.10 -10.56
CA PHE A 132 10.06 -1.09 -10.04
C PHE A 132 9.77 0.05 -11.03
N ALA A 133 10.62 0.26 -12.04
CA ALA A 133 10.39 1.28 -13.09
C ALA A 133 9.00 1.19 -13.76
N PRO A 134 8.52 0.02 -14.26
CA PRO A 134 7.18 -0.10 -14.81
C PRO A 134 6.06 0.09 -13.76
N ILE A 135 6.30 -0.25 -12.48
CA ILE A 135 5.35 0.03 -11.39
C ILE A 135 5.18 1.55 -11.25
N TYR A 136 6.28 2.31 -11.12
CA TYR A 136 6.21 3.76 -10.96
C TYR A 136 5.71 4.50 -12.19
N LEU A 137 6.01 4.03 -13.41
CA LEU A 137 5.38 4.55 -14.63
C LEU A 137 3.86 4.30 -14.64
N SER A 138 3.39 3.16 -14.14
CA SER A 138 1.96 2.83 -14.03
C SER A 138 1.27 3.69 -12.97
N MET A 139 1.84 3.82 -11.78
CA MET A 139 1.30 4.66 -10.69
C MET A 139 1.31 6.15 -11.06
N ALA A 140 2.32 6.62 -11.80
CA ALA A 140 2.37 7.98 -12.31
C ALA A 140 1.20 8.28 -13.27
N GLU A 141 0.79 7.33 -14.12
CA GLU A 141 -0.40 7.52 -14.98
C GLU A 141 -1.71 7.41 -14.18
N MET A 142 -1.81 6.54 -13.18
CA MET A 142 -3.00 6.47 -12.32
C MET A 142 -3.18 7.73 -11.47
N ALA A 143 -2.10 8.25 -10.87
CA ALA A 143 -2.10 9.52 -10.14
C ALA A 143 -2.37 10.74 -11.04
N SER A 144 -2.06 10.64 -12.33
CA SER A 144 -2.39 11.63 -13.36
C SER A 144 -3.89 11.66 -13.68
N MET A 145 -4.52 10.49 -13.79
CA MET A 145 -5.97 10.34 -14.01
C MET A 145 -6.84 10.66 -12.77
N ALA A 146 -6.35 10.27 -11.59
CA ALA A 146 -7.07 10.36 -10.31
C ALA A 146 -6.12 10.80 -9.18
N PRO A 147 -5.77 12.10 -9.11
CA PRO A 147 -4.93 12.67 -8.05
C PRO A 147 -5.74 12.88 -6.75
N ILE A 148 -5.85 11.84 -5.93
CA ILE A 148 -6.69 11.82 -4.71
C ILE A 148 -5.98 11.16 -3.52
N ALA A 149 -6.27 11.61 -2.30
CA ALA A 149 -5.79 10.94 -1.09
C ALA A 149 -6.41 9.54 -0.97
N GLY A 150 -5.66 8.56 -0.44
CA GLY A 150 -6.07 7.15 -0.44
C GLY A 150 -5.79 6.41 -1.76
N ALA A 151 -5.42 7.13 -2.82
CA ALA A 151 -4.67 6.66 -3.99
C ALA A 151 -5.03 5.24 -4.47
N GLN A 152 -4.27 4.23 -4.00
CA GLN A 152 -4.38 2.82 -4.35
C GLN A 152 -5.82 2.29 -4.32
N TYR A 153 -6.57 2.50 -3.22
CA TYR A 153 -7.95 2.00 -3.11
C TYR A 153 -8.91 2.75 -4.03
N HIS A 154 -8.64 4.03 -4.27
CA HIS A 154 -9.41 4.87 -5.17
C HIS A 154 -9.18 4.49 -6.64
N TRP A 155 -7.94 4.19 -7.04
CA TRP A 155 -7.61 3.69 -8.37
C TRP A 155 -8.24 2.31 -8.62
N VAL A 156 -8.25 1.42 -7.63
CA VAL A 156 -9.03 0.18 -7.72
C VAL A 156 -10.53 0.48 -7.89
N SER A 157 -11.10 1.40 -7.12
CA SER A 157 -12.51 1.80 -7.28
C SER A 157 -12.82 2.46 -8.64
N GLU A 158 -11.86 3.13 -9.27
CA GLU A 158 -12.01 3.76 -10.59
C GLU A 158 -11.92 2.72 -11.72
N PHE A 159 -10.94 1.81 -11.65
CA PHE A 159 -10.56 0.96 -12.77
C PHE A 159 -11.09 -0.48 -12.72
N ALA A 160 -11.53 -0.98 -11.56
CA ALA A 160 -12.02 -2.35 -11.41
C ALA A 160 -13.34 -2.63 -12.17
N PRO A 161 -13.63 -3.91 -12.50
CA PRO A 161 -14.94 -4.33 -13.00
C PRO A 161 -16.06 -3.92 -12.05
N GLU A 162 -17.21 -3.49 -12.56
CA GLU A 162 -18.34 -2.98 -11.73
C GLU A 162 -18.82 -3.99 -10.68
N SER A 163 -18.81 -5.28 -11.03
CA SER A 163 -19.10 -6.40 -10.12
C SER A 163 -18.10 -6.55 -8.96
N MET A 164 -16.83 -6.17 -9.19
CA MET A 164 -15.72 -6.33 -8.25
C MET A 164 -15.24 -5.01 -7.63
N GLN A 165 -15.77 -3.88 -8.08
CA GLN A 165 -15.37 -2.53 -7.68
C GLN A 165 -15.36 -2.35 -6.16
N LYS A 166 -16.46 -2.74 -5.49
CA LYS A 166 -16.63 -2.62 -4.04
C LYS A 166 -15.73 -3.59 -3.24
N PRO A 167 -15.72 -4.91 -3.48
CA PRO A 167 -14.86 -5.81 -2.71
C PRO A 167 -13.36 -5.53 -2.91
N LEU A 168 -12.91 -5.25 -4.14
CA LEU A 168 -11.48 -4.98 -4.39
C LEU A 168 -11.03 -3.65 -3.78
N SER A 169 -11.83 -2.58 -3.88
CA SER A 169 -11.46 -1.28 -3.28
C SER A 169 -11.51 -1.34 -1.75
N TYR A 170 -12.49 -2.03 -1.16
CA TYR A 170 -12.56 -2.22 0.30
C TYR A 170 -11.37 -3.04 0.83
N LEU A 171 -11.00 -4.13 0.14
CA LEU A 171 -9.79 -4.90 0.45
C LEU A 171 -8.54 -3.99 0.38
N THR A 172 -8.36 -3.30 -0.74
CA THR A 172 -7.18 -2.45 -1.00
C THR A 172 -7.07 -1.32 0.02
N GLY A 173 -8.19 -0.73 0.46
CA GLY A 173 -8.20 0.29 1.51
C GLY A 173 -7.74 -0.26 2.87
N TRP A 174 -8.20 -1.44 3.27
CA TRP A 174 -7.73 -2.09 4.50
C TRP A 174 -6.25 -2.49 4.43
N THR A 175 -5.80 -3.11 3.33
CA THR A 175 -4.38 -3.49 3.20
C THR A 175 -3.46 -2.28 3.09
N SER A 176 -3.87 -1.22 2.40
CA SER A 176 -3.13 0.05 2.34
C SER A 176 -3.04 0.68 3.73
N THR A 177 -4.16 0.88 4.42
CA THR A 177 -4.17 1.49 5.76
C THR A 177 -3.31 0.68 6.74
N ILE A 178 -3.43 -0.65 6.78
CA ILE A 178 -2.58 -1.50 7.65
C ILE A 178 -1.09 -1.31 7.30
N ALA A 179 -0.74 -1.28 6.02
CA ALA A 179 0.64 -1.05 5.58
C ALA A 179 1.19 0.31 6.02
N TRP A 180 0.43 1.40 5.83
CA TRP A 180 0.84 2.74 6.24
C TRP A 180 0.95 2.88 7.77
N GLN A 181 0.08 2.21 8.56
CA GLN A 181 0.22 2.19 10.02
C GLN A 181 1.48 1.41 10.46
N ALA A 182 1.75 0.25 9.86
CA ALA A 182 2.92 -0.57 10.19
C ALA A 182 4.24 0.06 9.73
N GLY A 183 4.28 0.67 8.54
CA GLY A 183 5.42 1.45 8.04
C GLY A 183 5.73 2.67 8.92
N ASN A 184 4.71 3.34 9.44
CA ASN A 184 4.86 4.44 10.41
C ASN A 184 5.45 3.98 11.74
N ALA A 185 5.10 2.77 12.20
CA ALA A 185 5.71 2.16 13.38
C ALA A 185 7.17 1.74 13.14
N LEU A 186 7.49 1.20 11.96
CA LEU A 186 8.86 0.85 11.58
C LEU A 186 9.76 2.10 11.46
N GLY A 187 9.31 3.12 10.73
CA GLY A 187 10.07 4.35 10.50
C GLY A 187 10.43 5.07 11.80
N ILE A 188 9.53 5.08 12.79
CA ILE A 188 9.80 5.70 14.09
C ILE A 188 10.61 4.80 15.02
N PHE A 189 10.46 3.47 14.88
CA PHE A 189 11.32 2.53 15.59
C PHE A 189 12.79 2.70 15.15
N ILE A 190 13.05 2.93 13.87
CA ILE A 190 14.41 3.18 13.35
C ILE A 190 15.02 4.47 13.94
N VAL A 191 14.22 5.51 14.20
CA VAL A 191 14.70 6.70 14.94
C VAL A 191 15.09 6.31 16.38
N GLY A 192 14.30 5.47 17.04
CA GLY A 192 14.61 4.95 18.38
C GLY A 192 15.87 4.10 18.42
N SER A 193 16.04 3.16 17.48
CA SER A 193 17.21 2.29 17.41
C SER A 193 18.47 3.06 17.00
N LEU A 194 18.41 4.05 16.11
CA LEU A 194 19.56 4.91 15.80
C LEU A 194 20.05 5.69 17.02
N ILE A 195 19.15 6.20 17.89
CA ILE A 195 19.55 6.81 19.16
C ILE A 195 20.18 5.77 20.08
N GLN A 196 19.62 4.56 20.14
CA GLN A 196 20.14 3.46 20.95
C GLN A 196 21.54 3.00 20.50
N THR A 197 21.79 2.94 19.18
CA THR A 197 23.09 2.63 18.58
C THR A 197 24.10 3.77 18.79
N MET A 198 23.67 5.04 18.78
CA MET A 198 24.55 6.16 19.16
C MET A 198 25.03 6.05 20.62
N ILE A 199 24.19 5.54 21.54
CA ILE A 199 24.62 5.25 22.93
C ILE A 199 25.68 4.14 22.93
N LEU A 200 25.41 3.01 22.26
CA LEU A 200 26.34 1.87 22.17
C LEU A 200 27.71 2.26 21.58
N VAL A 201 27.73 3.05 20.50
CA VAL A 201 28.96 3.50 19.83
C VAL A 201 29.81 4.42 20.73
N ASN A 202 29.24 5.02 21.78
CA ASN A 202 29.98 5.83 22.76
C ASN A 202 30.17 5.11 24.12
N ASN A 203 29.64 3.90 24.28
CA ASN A 203 29.73 3.09 25.49
C ASN A 203 29.52 1.61 25.13
N GLU A 204 30.61 0.88 24.89
CA GLU A 204 30.57 -0.50 24.39
C GLU A 204 29.95 -1.49 25.39
N ASP A 205 29.97 -1.18 26.70
CA ASP A 205 29.30 -1.94 27.77
C ASP A 205 27.77 -1.78 27.79
N TYR A 206 27.17 -1.01 26.88
CA TYR A 206 25.74 -0.72 26.88
C TYR A 206 24.90 -1.93 26.40
N PRO A 207 24.02 -2.52 27.25
CA PRO A 207 23.44 -3.84 27.00
C PRO A 207 22.23 -3.86 26.05
N PHE A 208 22.07 -2.85 25.18
CA PHE A 208 21.01 -2.69 24.17
C PHE A 208 19.60 -3.23 24.55
N PRO A 209 19.02 -2.86 25.71
CA PRO A 209 17.77 -3.48 26.17
C PRO A 209 16.55 -3.00 25.36
N ASN A 210 15.71 -3.93 24.90
CA ASN A 210 14.59 -3.66 23.98
C ASN A 210 13.67 -2.51 24.44
N TRP A 211 13.40 -2.44 25.75
CA TRP A 211 12.49 -1.43 26.32
C TRP A 211 13.01 0.00 26.15
N GLN A 212 14.33 0.23 26.09
CA GLN A 212 14.87 1.56 25.82
C GLN A 212 14.64 1.97 24.36
N GLY A 213 14.86 1.06 23.40
CA GLY A 213 14.51 1.28 21.99
C GLY A 213 13.04 1.61 21.79
N THR A 214 12.14 0.85 22.41
CA THR A 214 10.70 1.15 22.42
C THR A 214 10.38 2.52 23.01
N LEU A 215 10.94 2.90 24.17
CA LEU A 215 10.68 4.21 24.77
C LEU A 215 11.24 5.37 23.93
N LEU A 216 12.40 5.19 23.30
CA LEU A 216 12.99 6.18 22.37
C LEU A 216 12.12 6.33 21.11
N ALA A 217 11.62 5.23 20.55
CA ALA A 217 10.66 5.25 19.43
C ALA A 217 9.34 5.94 19.80
N CYS A 218 8.82 5.70 21.01
CA CYS A 218 7.64 6.40 21.52
C CYS A 218 7.89 7.90 21.72
N ALA A 219 9.04 8.30 22.27
CA ALA A 219 9.42 9.71 22.40
C ALA A 219 9.55 10.38 21.02
N ALA A 220 10.16 9.70 20.05
CA ALA A 220 10.24 10.15 18.67
C ALA A 220 8.85 10.30 18.02
N MET A 221 7.90 9.38 18.27
CA MET A 221 6.52 9.50 17.76
C MET A 221 5.79 10.70 18.36
N VAL A 222 6.05 11.07 19.62
CA VAL A 222 5.52 12.32 20.21
C VAL A 222 6.08 13.55 19.47
N VAL A 223 7.39 13.56 19.17
CA VAL A 223 8.02 14.64 18.37
C VAL A 223 7.43 14.69 16.95
N ALA A 224 7.28 13.54 16.29
CA ALA A 224 6.67 13.44 14.97
C ALA A 224 5.23 13.96 14.96
N TYR A 225 4.41 13.55 15.93
CA TYR A 225 3.03 14.02 16.12
C TYR A 225 2.97 15.54 16.35
N ILE A 226 3.84 16.10 17.18
CA ILE A 226 3.89 17.55 17.43
C ILE A 226 4.30 18.30 16.15
N GLY A 227 5.36 17.86 15.47
CA GLY A 227 5.80 18.44 14.20
C GLY A 227 4.73 18.39 13.12
N ASN A 228 3.96 17.30 13.06
CA ASN A 228 2.87 17.14 12.11
C ASN A 228 1.65 18.02 12.43
N VAL A 229 1.13 17.96 13.67
CA VAL A 229 -0.15 18.58 14.05
C VAL A 229 -0.05 20.08 14.32
N TYR A 230 1.13 20.58 14.72
CA TYR A 230 1.37 22.00 14.98
C TYR A 230 2.24 22.65 13.89
N GLY A 231 3.12 21.88 13.23
CA GLY A 231 3.95 22.34 12.12
C GLY A 231 3.36 22.16 10.71
N SER A 232 2.16 21.61 10.54
CA SER A 232 1.55 21.31 9.22
C SER A 232 1.67 22.45 8.20
N ARG A 233 1.35 23.68 8.62
CA ARG A 233 1.38 24.88 7.78
C ARG A 233 2.77 25.26 7.28
N ILE A 234 3.84 24.83 7.97
CA ILE A 234 5.24 25.11 7.62
C ILE A 234 5.96 23.92 6.94
N LEU A 235 5.36 22.72 6.89
CA LEU A 235 5.88 21.57 6.12
C LEU A 235 6.34 21.95 4.70
N PRO A 236 5.58 22.76 3.91
CA PRO A 236 5.98 23.10 2.55
C PRO A 236 7.35 23.78 2.43
N TYR A 237 7.78 24.46 3.48
CA TYR A 237 8.92 25.37 3.50
C TYR A 237 10.17 24.74 4.13
N TRP A 238 10.08 24.08 5.29
CA TRP A 238 11.27 23.57 6.00
C TRP A 238 11.88 22.33 5.34
N GLN A 239 11.08 21.54 4.63
CA GLN A 239 11.53 20.34 3.91
C GLN A 239 12.54 20.64 2.78
N ILE A 240 12.58 21.86 2.25
CA ILE A 240 13.56 22.23 1.20
C ILE A 240 14.96 22.37 1.81
N PRO A 241 15.16 23.15 2.91
CA PRO A 241 16.37 23.07 3.73
C PRO A 241 16.75 21.65 4.18
N VAL A 242 15.79 20.83 4.63
CA VAL A 242 16.11 19.45 5.06
C VAL A 242 16.47 18.54 3.88
N PHE A 243 15.88 18.73 2.70
CA PHE A 243 16.31 18.06 1.46
C PHE A 243 17.73 18.45 1.05
N ILE A 244 18.11 19.73 1.22
CA ILE A 244 19.51 20.16 1.02
C ILE A 244 20.44 19.47 2.04
N ILE A 245 20.04 19.40 3.32
CA ILE A 245 20.81 18.73 4.38
C ILE A 245 20.93 17.22 4.12
N HIS A 246 19.89 16.55 3.60
CA HIS A 246 19.90 15.15 3.19
C HIS A 246 20.92 14.87 2.06
N ILE A 247 20.98 15.73 1.03
CA ILE A 247 21.99 15.61 -0.03
C ILE A 247 23.40 15.93 0.50
N LEU A 248 23.56 16.87 1.43
CA LEU A 248 24.85 17.16 2.06
C LEU A 248 25.31 16.03 3.00
N ALA A 249 24.39 15.40 3.74
CA ALA A 249 24.65 14.27 4.62
C ALA A 249 25.08 13.02 3.84
N TYR A 250 24.50 12.81 2.65
CA TYR A 250 24.98 11.78 1.71
C TYR A 250 26.45 11.95 1.37
N PHE A 251 26.87 13.16 0.97
CA PHE A 251 28.27 13.44 0.69
C PHE A 251 29.17 13.35 1.93
N ALA A 252 28.67 13.76 3.11
CA ALA A 252 29.37 13.62 4.38
C ALA A 252 29.52 12.15 4.84
N PHE A 253 28.65 11.24 4.40
CA PHE A 253 28.76 9.80 4.64
C PHE A 253 29.72 9.11 3.66
N ILE A 254 29.56 9.36 2.35
CA ILE A 254 30.28 8.61 1.30
C ILE A 254 31.75 9.02 1.14
N ILE A 255 32.07 10.32 1.27
CA ILE A 255 33.42 10.84 0.99
C ILE A 255 34.46 10.32 2.01
N PRO A 256 34.20 10.31 3.34
CA PRO A 256 35.15 9.74 4.31
C PRO A 256 35.47 8.26 4.06
N ILE A 257 34.50 7.47 3.55
CA ILE A 257 34.71 6.07 3.20
C ILE A 257 35.71 5.97 2.04
N TRP A 258 35.44 6.64 0.91
CA TRP A 258 36.32 6.64 -0.27
C TRP A 258 37.76 7.12 -0.02
N VAL A 259 37.98 7.97 1.00
CA VAL A 259 39.30 8.53 1.31
C VAL A 259 40.09 7.67 2.32
N LYS A 260 39.44 6.80 3.11
CA LYS A 260 40.09 6.15 4.26
C LYS A 260 39.79 4.67 4.49
N ALA A 261 38.65 4.14 4.05
CA ALA A 261 38.31 2.75 4.37
C ALA A 261 39.22 1.75 3.64
N PRO A 262 39.54 0.60 4.25
CA PRO A 262 40.14 -0.51 3.52
C PRO A 262 39.14 -1.06 2.50
N ALA A 263 39.59 -1.28 1.27
CA ALA A 263 38.76 -1.81 0.19
C ALA A 263 38.89 -3.33 0.05
N ALA A 264 37.76 -4.01 -0.10
CA ALA A 264 37.68 -5.39 -0.59
C ALA A 264 38.14 -5.46 -2.06
N THR A 265 38.64 -6.62 -2.49
CA THR A 265 39.07 -6.81 -3.88
C THR A 265 37.89 -6.79 -4.85
N HIS A 266 38.13 -6.42 -6.11
CA HIS A 266 37.08 -6.46 -7.14
C HIS A 266 36.42 -7.84 -7.26
N SER A 267 37.14 -8.94 -7.05
CA SER A 267 36.55 -10.29 -7.08
C SER A 267 35.59 -10.51 -5.90
N GLN A 268 35.94 -10.01 -4.70
CA GLN A 268 35.03 -10.04 -3.55
C GLN A 268 33.79 -9.16 -3.75
N VAL A 269 33.83 -8.12 -4.59
CA VAL A 269 32.65 -7.26 -4.79
C VAL A 269 31.69 -7.80 -5.84
N TRP A 270 32.19 -8.49 -6.88
CA TRP A 270 31.40 -8.86 -8.06
C TRP A 270 31.19 -10.38 -8.25
N ASN A 271 31.98 -11.23 -7.58
CA ASN A 271 31.91 -12.71 -7.69
C ASN A 271 31.64 -13.43 -6.35
N ASP A 272 31.59 -12.72 -5.22
CA ASP A 272 31.32 -13.27 -3.89
C ASP A 272 29.81 -13.34 -3.62
N PHE A 273 29.30 -14.56 -3.44
CA PHE A 273 27.88 -14.82 -3.16
C PHE A 273 27.74 -15.75 -1.95
N SER A 274 27.03 -15.29 -0.92
CA SER A 274 26.79 -16.05 0.31
C SER A 274 25.46 -16.84 0.28
N ASN A 275 25.31 -17.72 1.25
CA ASN A 275 24.11 -18.53 1.48
C ASN A 275 23.99 -18.82 2.98
N ASN A 276 24.12 -17.76 3.79
CA ASN A 276 24.23 -17.89 5.23
C ASN A 276 22.86 -18.18 5.88
N GLY A 277 21.76 -18.05 5.11
CA GLY A 277 20.44 -18.57 5.45
C GLY A 277 20.23 -20.06 5.16
N GLY A 278 21.21 -20.81 4.65
CA GLY A 278 21.14 -22.28 4.59
C GLY A 278 20.22 -22.87 3.51
N TRP A 279 20.12 -22.20 2.36
CA TRP A 279 19.25 -22.60 1.25
C TRP A 279 19.88 -23.68 0.36
N SER A 280 19.05 -24.42 -0.39
CA SER A 280 19.51 -25.52 -1.25
C SER A 280 20.37 -25.09 -2.45
N SER A 281 20.45 -23.79 -2.75
CA SER A 281 21.36 -23.24 -3.76
C SER A 281 21.61 -21.74 -3.56
N VAL A 282 22.75 -21.25 -4.01
CA VAL A 282 23.09 -19.81 -4.03
C VAL A 282 22.07 -19.01 -4.85
N GLY A 283 21.56 -19.57 -5.96
CA GLY A 283 20.51 -18.93 -6.76
C GLY A 283 19.18 -18.75 -6.00
N LEU A 284 18.84 -19.67 -5.09
CA LEU A 284 17.69 -19.52 -4.21
C LEU A 284 17.96 -18.51 -3.08
N SER A 285 19.16 -18.52 -2.49
CA SER A 285 19.61 -17.53 -1.51
C SER A 285 19.48 -16.09 -2.04
N ILE A 286 20.05 -15.79 -3.21
CA ILE A 286 19.96 -14.44 -3.83
C ILE A 286 18.50 -14.00 -4.04
N MET A 287 17.61 -14.95 -4.32
CA MET A 287 16.17 -14.67 -4.48
C MET A 287 15.43 -14.40 -3.16
N ILE A 288 16.08 -14.54 -2.01
CA ILE A 288 15.52 -14.30 -0.68
C ILE A 288 16.14 -13.02 -0.08
N GLY A 289 17.46 -12.88 -0.06
CA GLY A 289 18.13 -11.69 0.50
C GLY A 289 17.82 -10.38 -0.23
N GLN A 290 17.35 -10.46 -1.48
CA GLN A 290 16.84 -9.32 -2.24
C GLN A 290 15.64 -8.59 -1.62
N LEU A 291 15.06 -9.09 -0.51
CA LEU A 291 14.14 -8.34 0.35
C LEU A 291 14.67 -6.93 0.69
N SER A 292 15.99 -6.78 0.87
CA SER A 292 16.66 -5.49 1.06
C SER A 292 16.41 -4.54 -0.13
N GLY A 293 16.64 -5.03 -1.35
CA GLY A 293 16.44 -4.29 -2.59
C GLY A 293 14.97 -4.01 -2.92
N ILE A 294 14.06 -4.90 -2.50
CA ILE A 294 12.60 -4.68 -2.60
C ILE A 294 12.19 -3.52 -1.66
N GLY A 295 12.58 -3.60 -0.39
CA GLY A 295 12.23 -2.59 0.62
C GLY A 295 12.73 -1.19 0.28
N GLN A 296 13.94 -1.08 -0.28
CA GLN A 296 14.54 0.18 -0.76
C GLN A 296 13.75 0.90 -1.87
N GLN A 297 12.87 0.21 -2.59
CA GLN A 297 12.12 0.78 -3.73
C GLN A 297 10.66 1.15 -3.40
N VAL A 298 10.19 0.93 -2.16
CA VAL A 298 8.79 1.14 -1.76
C VAL A 298 8.56 2.54 -1.18
N GLY A 299 7.33 3.06 -1.27
CA GLY A 299 6.89 4.25 -0.52
C GLY A 299 6.98 5.59 -1.24
N ILE A 300 7.48 5.67 -2.48
CA ILE A 300 7.45 6.92 -3.28
C ILE A 300 6.00 7.34 -3.61
N ASP A 301 5.06 6.40 -3.56
CA ASP A 301 3.63 6.64 -3.67
C ASP A 301 3.03 7.46 -2.50
N THR A 302 3.81 7.73 -1.44
CA THR A 302 3.60 8.83 -0.49
C THR A 302 3.12 10.13 -1.17
N ALA A 303 3.63 10.40 -2.39
CA ALA A 303 3.18 11.50 -3.23
C ALA A 303 1.64 11.54 -3.43
N ALA A 304 1.03 10.39 -3.75
CA ALA A 304 -0.39 10.31 -4.10
C ALA A 304 -1.32 10.52 -2.91
N HIS A 305 -0.96 10.05 -1.71
CA HIS A 305 -1.77 10.25 -0.50
C HIS A 305 -1.85 11.75 -0.11
N MET A 306 -0.92 12.59 -0.59
CA MET A 306 -0.94 14.06 -0.42
C MET A 306 -1.59 14.84 -1.58
N SER A 307 -2.16 14.17 -2.59
CA SER A 307 -2.67 14.83 -3.82
C SER A 307 -3.66 15.98 -3.59
N GLU A 308 -4.48 15.90 -2.54
CA GLU A 308 -5.48 16.93 -2.20
C GLU A 308 -4.86 18.22 -1.62
N GLU A 309 -3.59 18.19 -1.21
CA GLU A 309 -2.81 19.35 -0.71
C GLU A 309 -1.76 19.85 -1.73
N VAL A 310 -1.70 19.25 -2.92
CA VAL A 310 -0.77 19.62 -4.00
C VAL A 310 -1.49 20.44 -5.04
N ARG A 311 -0.94 21.59 -5.44
CA ARG A 311 -1.48 22.37 -6.55
C ARG A 311 -1.11 21.77 -7.91
N ASP A 312 -2.08 21.78 -8.84
CA ASP A 312 -1.97 21.21 -10.18
C ASP A 312 -1.58 19.73 -10.10
N ALA A 313 -2.31 18.96 -9.28
CA ALA A 313 -1.88 17.65 -8.77
C ALA A 313 -1.70 16.59 -9.86
N ALA A 314 -2.57 16.57 -10.87
CA ALA A 314 -2.47 15.69 -12.04
C ALA A 314 -1.15 15.87 -12.82
N LYS A 315 -0.47 17.01 -12.68
CA LYS A 315 0.85 17.30 -13.26
C LYS A 315 1.97 17.09 -12.24
N THR A 316 1.77 17.57 -11.01
CA THR A 316 2.81 17.58 -9.97
C THR A 316 3.09 16.19 -9.38
N ILE A 317 2.07 15.36 -9.12
CA ILE A 317 2.27 14.04 -8.49
C ILE A 317 3.04 13.08 -9.41
N PRO A 318 2.69 12.88 -10.69
CA PRO A 318 3.42 11.97 -11.59
C PRO A 318 4.89 12.37 -11.75
N ARG A 319 5.14 13.68 -11.94
CA ARG A 319 6.49 14.24 -12.04
C ARG A 319 7.28 14.06 -10.75
N THR A 320 6.63 14.19 -9.58
CA THR A 320 7.25 13.95 -8.27
C THR A 320 7.70 12.50 -8.14
N MET A 321 6.80 11.55 -8.39
CA MET A 321 7.11 10.11 -8.31
C MET A 321 8.33 9.75 -9.17
N LEU A 322 8.28 10.08 -10.45
CA LEU A 322 9.34 9.71 -11.41
C LEU A 322 10.67 10.43 -11.13
N SER A 323 10.61 11.67 -10.61
CA SER A 323 11.83 12.43 -10.25
C SER A 323 12.49 11.88 -8.99
N VAL A 324 11.73 11.62 -7.92
CA VAL A 324 12.27 11.04 -6.68
C VAL A 324 12.76 9.62 -6.92
N TYR A 325 12.07 8.84 -7.75
CA TYR A 325 12.50 7.51 -8.16
C TYR A 325 13.90 7.49 -8.80
N VAL A 326 14.20 8.43 -9.69
CA VAL A 326 15.56 8.57 -10.27
C VAL A 326 16.56 9.08 -9.22
N ILE A 327 16.19 10.07 -8.41
CA ILE A 327 17.06 10.59 -7.33
C ILE A 327 17.46 9.49 -6.35
N ASN A 328 16.50 8.68 -5.89
CA ASN A 328 16.72 7.61 -4.94
C ASN A 328 17.71 6.57 -5.50
N MET A 329 17.58 6.17 -6.77
CA MET A 329 18.56 5.28 -7.41
C MET A 329 19.96 5.90 -7.51
N CYS A 330 20.05 7.19 -7.87
CA CYS A 330 21.33 7.90 -7.96
C CYS A 330 22.06 8.06 -6.61
N LEU A 331 21.36 7.90 -5.48
CA LEU A 331 21.94 7.92 -4.14
C LEU A 331 22.17 6.50 -3.59
N ILE A 332 21.14 5.64 -3.63
CA ILE A 332 21.21 4.26 -3.10
C ILE A 332 22.30 3.46 -3.80
N PHE A 333 22.30 3.40 -5.13
CA PHE A 333 23.17 2.43 -5.82
C PHE A 333 24.67 2.72 -5.60
N PRO A 334 25.17 3.98 -5.71
CA PRO A 334 26.57 4.26 -5.35
C PRO A 334 26.86 4.11 -3.86
N ALA A 335 25.90 4.33 -2.95
CA ALA A 335 26.09 4.07 -1.51
C ALA A 335 26.23 2.58 -1.20
N ILE A 336 25.37 1.73 -1.77
CA ILE A 336 25.42 0.27 -1.64
C ILE A 336 26.73 -0.27 -2.22
N VAL A 337 27.09 0.12 -3.45
CA VAL A 337 28.37 -0.25 -4.06
C VAL A 337 29.55 0.22 -3.18
N THR A 338 29.48 1.43 -2.61
CA THR A 338 30.53 1.94 -1.70
C THR A 338 30.64 1.12 -0.42
N ILE A 339 29.53 0.81 0.26
CA ILE A 339 29.56 0.01 1.48
C ILE A 339 30.10 -1.39 1.19
N VAL A 340 29.62 -2.04 0.14
CA VAL A 340 30.09 -3.38 -0.26
C VAL A 340 31.58 -3.39 -0.61
N TYR A 341 32.09 -2.35 -1.28
CA TYR A 341 33.53 -2.18 -1.54
C TYR A 341 34.37 -2.05 -0.26
N HIS A 342 33.79 -1.63 0.85
CA HIS A 342 34.52 -1.33 2.10
C HIS A 342 34.07 -2.21 3.29
N ILE A 343 33.46 -3.36 2.98
CA ILE A 343 33.28 -4.52 3.86
C ILE A 343 34.39 -5.53 3.49
N PRO A 344 35.62 -5.43 4.04
CA PRO A 344 36.73 -6.33 3.71
C PRO A 344 36.51 -7.75 4.25
N ASP A 345 35.86 -7.85 5.41
CA ASP A 345 35.35 -9.07 6.05
C ASP A 345 33.83 -8.94 6.14
N LEU A 346 33.09 -10.00 5.77
CA LEU A 346 31.62 -9.99 5.66
C LEU A 346 30.97 -10.46 6.96
N ASP A 347 31.51 -11.52 7.55
CA ASP A 347 30.94 -12.14 8.74
C ASP A 347 31.19 -11.22 9.94
N ALA A 348 32.38 -10.61 10.05
CA ALA A 348 32.66 -9.57 11.05
C ALA A 348 31.77 -8.31 10.89
N ALA A 349 31.26 -8.04 9.69
CA ALA A 349 30.33 -6.92 9.44
C ALA A 349 28.87 -7.27 9.77
N LEU A 350 28.50 -8.55 9.68
CA LEU A 350 27.20 -9.08 10.07
C LEU A 350 27.11 -9.33 11.59
N GLU A 351 28.23 -9.66 12.23
CA GLU A 351 28.36 -9.87 13.69
C GLU A 351 28.66 -8.57 14.47
N ASP A 352 28.79 -7.41 13.80
CA ASP A 352 29.08 -6.13 14.47
C ASP A 352 27.97 -5.77 15.49
N SER A 353 28.39 -5.50 16.73
CA SER A 353 27.52 -5.18 17.87
C SER A 353 26.50 -4.05 17.62
N THR A 354 26.74 -3.16 16.66
CA THR A 354 25.80 -2.09 16.29
C THR A 354 24.59 -2.57 15.47
N THR A 355 24.56 -3.85 15.06
CA THR A 355 23.54 -4.50 14.21
C THR A 355 23.43 -3.96 12.78
N TYR A 356 24.30 -3.02 12.40
CA TYR A 356 24.26 -2.30 11.12
C TYR A 356 25.60 -2.42 10.39
N PRO A 357 25.73 -3.26 9.34
CA PRO A 357 27.00 -3.45 8.63
C PRO A 357 27.57 -2.17 8.00
N ALA A 358 26.72 -1.15 7.72
CA ALA A 358 27.16 0.17 7.30
C ALA A 358 28.00 0.92 8.38
N LEU A 359 27.72 0.69 9.67
CA LEU A 359 28.48 1.31 10.76
C LEU A 359 29.82 0.60 11.00
N TYR A 360 29.92 -0.71 10.76
CA TYR A 360 31.20 -1.42 10.69
C TYR A 360 32.16 -0.78 9.67
N VAL A 361 31.65 -0.36 8.50
CA VAL A 361 32.45 0.43 7.53
C VAL A 361 32.86 1.78 8.12
N LEU A 362 31.94 2.52 8.75
CA LEU A 362 32.28 3.82 9.37
C LEU A 362 33.35 3.69 10.47
N LYS A 363 33.32 2.64 11.31
CA LYS A 363 34.32 2.39 12.38
C LYS A 363 35.75 2.37 11.84
N GLN A 364 35.95 1.91 10.60
CA GLN A 364 37.25 1.82 9.94
C GLN A 364 37.72 3.16 9.32
N THR A 365 36.86 4.18 9.24
CA THR A 365 37.14 5.46 8.54
C THR A 365 37.36 6.66 9.47
N MET A 366 36.68 6.68 10.62
CA MET A 366 36.55 7.87 11.44
C MET A 366 36.44 7.52 12.93
N SER A 367 36.86 8.44 13.78
CA SER A 367 36.71 8.30 15.23
C SER A 367 35.24 8.31 15.66
N VAL A 368 34.95 7.64 16.78
CA VAL A 368 33.63 7.58 17.44
C VAL A 368 32.92 8.93 17.48
N GLY A 369 33.60 10.02 17.83
CA GLY A 369 33.00 11.36 17.89
C GLY A 369 32.52 11.89 16.53
N TRP A 370 33.27 11.66 15.45
CA TRP A 370 32.85 12.03 14.09
C TRP A 370 31.72 11.16 13.57
N MET A 371 31.77 9.85 13.86
CA MET A 371 30.67 8.94 13.52
C MET A 371 29.38 9.35 14.25
N THR A 372 29.48 9.69 15.53
CA THR A 372 28.34 10.15 16.34
C THR A 372 27.76 11.45 15.79
N ALA A 373 28.60 12.42 15.41
CA ALA A 373 28.12 13.65 14.77
C ALA A 373 27.36 13.37 13.45
N LEU A 374 27.86 12.45 12.62
CA LEU A 374 27.20 12.03 11.38
C LEU A 374 25.89 11.27 11.66
N MET A 375 25.87 10.35 12.62
CA MET A 375 24.67 9.64 13.05
C MET A 375 23.61 10.58 13.65
N VAL A 376 23.99 11.63 14.37
CA VAL A 376 23.05 12.66 14.86
C VAL A 376 22.38 13.37 13.67
N VAL A 377 23.13 13.75 12.64
CA VAL A 377 22.55 14.38 11.43
C VAL A 377 21.59 13.41 10.73
N ILE A 378 21.99 12.15 10.53
CA ILE A 378 21.16 11.11 9.90
C ILE A 378 19.89 10.82 10.73
N CYS A 379 20.00 10.77 12.06
CA CYS A 379 18.88 10.59 12.99
C CYS A 379 17.91 11.78 12.94
N LEU A 380 18.40 13.01 12.84
CA LEU A 380 17.57 14.21 12.66
C LEU A 380 16.85 14.22 11.31
N ILE A 381 17.49 13.78 10.23
CA ILE A 381 16.84 13.63 8.92
C ILE A 381 15.76 12.54 8.99
N ASN A 382 16.01 11.42 9.67
CA ASN A 382 15.00 10.36 9.88
C ASN A 382 13.84 10.82 10.78
N MET A 383 14.09 11.66 11.80
CA MET A 383 13.04 12.31 12.58
C MET A 383 12.16 13.22 11.70
N CYS A 384 12.79 14.05 10.86
CA CYS A 384 12.10 14.88 9.87
C CYS A 384 11.31 14.04 8.85
N SER A 385 11.84 12.90 8.40
CA SER A 385 11.13 11.94 7.57
C SER A 385 9.83 11.48 8.22
N ASN A 386 9.89 11.03 9.48
CA ASN A 386 8.71 10.57 10.20
C ASN A 386 7.65 11.67 10.37
N VAL A 387 8.04 12.96 10.51
CA VAL A 387 7.09 14.09 10.53
C VAL A 387 6.30 14.20 9.21
N VAL A 388 6.94 14.00 8.05
CA VAL A 388 6.27 14.07 6.74
C VAL A 388 5.57 12.77 6.34
N TYR A 389 6.16 11.61 6.65
CA TYR A 389 5.55 10.29 6.44
C TYR A 389 4.22 10.18 7.21
N LEU A 390 4.20 10.60 8.48
CA LEU A 390 2.97 10.70 9.29
C LEU A 390 1.90 11.58 8.62
N ALA A 391 2.27 12.60 7.83
CA ALA A 391 1.25 13.35 7.08
C ALA A 391 0.56 12.45 6.06
N ALA A 392 1.30 11.76 5.18
CA ALA A 392 0.73 10.86 4.19
C ALA A 392 -0.11 9.74 4.82
N VAL A 393 0.40 9.09 5.87
CA VAL A 393 -0.31 8.05 6.64
C VAL A 393 -1.65 8.55 7.18
N THR A 394 -1.71 9.78 7.69
CA THR A 394 -2.97 10.37 8.17
C THR A 394 -3.94 10.74 7.05
N ARG A 395 -3.47 10.96 5.82
CA ARG A 395 -4.34 11.24 4.66
C ARG A 395 -4.91 9.95 4.07
N ASP A 396 -4.14 8.86 4.08
CA ASP A 396 -4.67 7.53 3.75
C ASP A 396 -5.80 7.12 4.71
N LEU A 397 -5.50 7.13 6.01
CA LEU A 397 -6.44 6.80 7.08
C LEU A 397 -7.69 7.72 7.05
N PHE A 398 -7.50 9.00 6.75
CA PHE A 398 -8.59 9.97 6.56
C PHE A 398 -9.46 9.65 5.33
N ALA A 399 -8.85 9.38 4.18
CA ALA A 399 -9.58 9.14 2.93
C ALA A 399 -10.46 7.88 3.03
N PHE A 400 -9.88 6.76 3.49
CA PHE A 400 -10.64 5.52 3.65
C PHE A 400 -11.71 5.65 4.76
N SER A 401 -11.48 6.48 5.78
CA SER A 401 -12.50 6.86 6.77
C SER A 401 -13.61 7.76 6.21
N ARG A 402 -13.29 8.72 5.35
CA ARG A 402 -14.24 9.61 4.66
C ARG A 402 -15.23 8.79 3.83
N ASP A 403 -14.73 7.73 3.21
CA ASP A 403 -15.51 6.80 2.39
C ASP A 403 -16.15 5.66 3.21
N LYS A 404 -16.12 5.77 4.56
CA LYS A 404 -16.75 4.86 5.54
C LYS A 404 -16.18 3.43 5.55
N GLY A 405 -14.97 3.23 5.04
CA GLY A 405 -14.28 1.92 5.04
C GLY A 405 -13.88 1.41 6.43
N LEU A 406 -13.76 2.31 7.42
CA LEU A 406 -13.27 2.00 8.77
C LEU A 406 -14.32 2.19 9.88
N PRO A 407 -14.20 1.44 11.01
CA PRO A 407 -14.90 1.76 12.25
C PRO A 407 -14.48 3.14 12.75
N PHE A 408 -15.37 3.82 13.47
CA PHE A 408 -15.19 5.22 13.91
C PHE A 408 -14.92 6.23 12.77
N SER A 409 -15.21 5.87 11.52
CA SER A 409 -15.04 6.68 10.30
C SER A 409 -15.37 8.16 10.47
N LYS A 410 -16.55 8.49 11.03
CA LYS A 410 -16.97 9.90 11.29
C LYS A 410 -15.96 10.70 12.14
N TRP A 411 -15.30 10.07 13.10
CA TRP A 411 -14.30 10.72 13.95
C TRP A 411 -12.95 10.85 13.22
N LEU A 412 -12.51 9.77 12.57
CA LEU A 412 -11.24 9.73 11.82
C LEU A 412 -11.25 10.67 10.59
N SER A 413 -12.39 10.81 9.90
CA SER A 413 -12.57 11.68 8.74
C SER A 413 -12.82 13.16 9.08
N THR A 414 -12.77 13.55 10.35
CA THR A 414 -12.97 14.96 10.74
C THR A 414 -11.71 15.78 10.49
N VAL A 415 -11.76 16.70 9.51
CA VAL A 415 -10.73 17.74 9.30
C VAL A 415 -10.83 18.82 10.39
N HIS A 416 -9.71 19.22 10.98
CA HIS A 416 -9.68 20.21 12.06
C HIS A 416 -9.84 21.64 11.53
N PRO A 417 -10.84 22.43 11.96
CA PRO A 417 -11.32 23.63 11.26
C PRO A 417 -10.27 24.73 11.07
N THR A 418 -9.36 24.93 12.04
CA THR A 418 -8.29 25.95 11.92
C THR A 418 -6.95 25.39 11.41
N ARG A 419 -6.80 24.08 11.28
CA ARG A 419 -5.53 23.43 10.88
C ARG A 419 -5.58 22.86 9.47
N HIS A 420 -6.78 22.56 8.96
CA HIS A 420 -7.03 21.96 7.63
C HIS A 420 -6.32 20.61 7.43
N ILE A 421 -6.22 19.82 8.51
CA ILE A 421 -5.65 18.46 8.53
C ILE A 421 -6.51 17.53 9.40
N PRO A 422 -6.50 16.19 9.17
CA PRO A 422 -7.23 15.21 9.97
C PRO A 422 -6.53 14.89 11.30
N VAL A 423 -6.65 15.77 12.29
CA VAL A 423 -5.97 15.63 13.60
C VAL A 423 -6.39 14.36 14.38
N ASN A 424 -7.60 13.85 14.14
CA ASN A 424 -8.06 12.61 14.77
C ASN A 424 -7.37 11.37 14.19
N ALA A 425 -7.16 11.33 12.87
CA ALA A 425 -6.32 10.33 12.22
C ALA A 425 -4.89 10.36 12.79
N ALA A 426 -4.30 11.56 12.96
CA ALA A 426 -2.97 11.71 13.58
C ALA A 426 -2.88 11.16 15.01
N LYS A 427 -3.94 11.32 15.82
CA LYS A 427 -4.01 10.73 17.16
C LYS A 427 -4.09 9.20 17.10
N PHE A 428 -4.92 8.67 16.21
CA PHE A 428 -5.05 7.22 16.03
C PHE A 428 -3.72 6.60 15.60
N THR A 429 -3.03 7.18 14.62
CA THR A 429 -1.73 6.71 14.13
C THR A 429 -0.60 6.80 15.16
N CYS A 430 -0.65 7.78 16.07
CA CYS A 430 0.26 7.84 17.21
C CYS A 430 0.01 6.67 18.19
N VAL A 431 -1.26 6.36 18.49
CA VAL A 431 -1.64 5.25 19.40
C VAL A 431 -1.35 3.87 18.80
N THR A 432 -1.59 3.66 17.50
CA THR A 432 -1.23 2.40 16.82
C THR A 432 0.28 2.20 16.77
N ALA A 433 1.06 3.26 16.51
CA ALA A 433 2.52 3.19 16.55
C ALA A 433 3.05 2.82 17.95
N PHE A 434 2.50 3.39 19.02
CA PHE A 434 2.83 2.97 20.39
C PHE A 434 2.48 1.49 20.64
N ALA A 435 1.27 1.05 20.24
CA ALA A 435 0.84 -0.33 20.43
C ALA A 435 1.73 -1.35 19.69
N LEU A 436 2.17 -1.02 18.48
CA LEU A 436 3.12 -1.83 17.71
C LEU A 436 4.53 -1.80 18.33
N ALA A 437 5.04 -0.63 18.75
CA ALA A 437 6.35 -0.51 19.36
C ALA A 437 6.49 -1.27 20.70
N LEU A 438 5.39 -1.50 21.43
CA LEU A 438 5.37 -2.34 22.63
C LEU A 438 5.64 -3.83 22.33
N ILE A 439 5.34 -4.32 21.11
CA ILE A 439 5.61 -5.71 20.72
C ILE A 439 7.11 -6.01 20.77
N TYR A 440 7.95 -5.04 20.40
CA TYR A 440 9.42 -5.16 20.41
C TYR A 440 9.99 -5.47 21.81
N ILE A 441 9.33 -5.02 22.88
CA ILE A 441 9.74 -5.34 24.27
C ILE A 441 9.69 -6.86 24.50
N GLY A 442 8.63 -7.53 24.04
CA GLY A 442 8.44 -8.97 24.21
C GLY A 442 9.14 -9.81 23.13
N SER A 443 9.15 -9.36 21.88
CA SER A 443 9.84 -10.04 20.78
C SER A 443 10.17 -9.08 19.62
N PRO A 444 11.46 -8.78 19.40
CA PRO A 444 11.93 -8.10 18.19
C PRO A 444 11.52 -8.81 16.90
N VAL A 445 11.55 -10.15 16.88
CA VAL A 445 11.16 -10.96 15.71
C VAL A 445 9.68 -10.74 15.36
N ALA A 446 8.80 -10.71 16.36
CA ALA A 446 7.38 -10.45 16.16
C ALA A 446 7.12 -9.02 15.64
N PHE A 447 7.82 -8.02 16.21
CA PHE A 447 7.75 -6.65 15.72
C PHE A 447 8.19 -6.54 14.26
N TYR A 448 9.38 -7.05 13.93
CA TYR A 448 9.91 -6.97 12.57
C TYR A 448 9.04 -7.73 11.57
N ALA A 449 8.51 -8.92 11.91
CA ALA A 449 7.59 -9.66 11.06
C ALA A 449 6.30 -8.86 10.76
N ILE A 450 5.68 -8.25 11.78
CA ILE A 450 4.48 -7.41 11.60
C ILE A 450 4.80 -6.17 10.77
N THR A 451 5.98 -5.56 10.91
CA THR A 451 6.39 -4.45 10.04
C THR A 451 6.72 -4.88 8.61
N ALA A 452 7.29 -6.06 8.39
CA ALA A 452 7.60 -6.57 7.05
C ALA A 452 6.33 -6.82 6.21
N LEU A 453 5.21 -7.15 6.86
CA LEU A 453 3.89 -7.21 6.22
C LEU A 453 3.47 -5.89 5.55
N SER A 454 4.04 -4.73 5.91
CA SER A 454 3.75 -3.47 5.19
C SER A 454 4.27 -3.49 3.76
N THR A 455 5.48 -4.00 3.53
CA THR A 455 6.09 -4.14 2.20
C THR A 455 5.27 -5.08 1.32
N ILE A 456 4.90 -6.24 1.87
CA ILE A 456 4.04 -7.24 1.21
C ILE A 456 2.66 -6.64 0.86
N SER A 457 2.05 -5.93 1.80
CA SER A 457 0.74 -5.29 1.61
C SER A 457 0.77 -4.15 0.57
N LEU A 458 1.85 -3.37 0.50
CA LEU A 458 2.02 -2.34 -0.54
C LEU A 458 2.22 -2.96 -1.93
N LEU A 459 3.03 -4.02 -2.05
CA LEU A 459 3.19 -4.77 -3.30
C LEU A 459 1.86 -5.37 -3.79
N GLN A 460 1.02 -5.86 -2.88
CA GLN A 460 -0.35 -6.30 -3.18
C GLN A 460 -1.23 -5.14 -3.66
N CYS A 461 -1.17 -3.96 -3.03
CA CYS A 461 -1.93 -2.78 -3.46
C CYS A 461 -1.47 -2.24 -4.82
N TYR A 462 -0.16 -2.27 -5.12
CA TYR A 462 0.40 -1.96 -6.44
C TYR A 462 -0.13 -2.96 -7.49
N CYS A 463 -0.05 -4.27 -7.19
CA CYS A 463 -0.55 -5.31 -8.07
C CYS A 463 -2.05 -5.16 -8.37
N LEU A 464 -2.88 -4.91 -7.35
CA LEU A 464 -4.33 -4.76 -7.50
C LEU A 464 -4.71 -3.50 -8.30
N SER A 465 -4.13 -2.34 -7.95
CA SER A 465 -4.42 -1.08 -8.65
C SER A 465 -3.96 -1.09 -10.10
N ILE A 466 -2.72 -1.55 -10.37
CA ILE A 466 -2.18 -1.63 -11.74
C ILE A 466 -2.86 -2.76 -12.53
N GLY A 467 -3.27 -3.85 -11.88
CA GLY A 467 -4.10 -4.89 -12.49
C GLY A 467 -5.45 -4.32 -12.95
N CYS A 468 -6.13 -3.54 -12.12
CA CYS A 468 -7.40 -2.91 -12.49
C CYS A 468 -7.25 -1.94 -13.69
N VAL A 469 -6.22 -1.08 -13.71
CA VAL A 469 -6.02 -0.17 -14.85
C VAL A 469 -5.60 -0.90 -16.14
N LEU A 470 -4.83 -1.99 -16.04
CA LEU A 470 -4.51 -2.87 -17.16
C LEU A 470 -5.79 -3.50 -17.75
N TRP A 471 -6.62 -4.09 -16.89
CA TRP A 471 -7.90 -4.69 -17.31
C TRP A 471 -8.83 -3.68 -17.96
N ARG A 472 -8.98 -2.47 -17.38
CA ARG A 472 -9.79 -1.40 -17.98
C ARG A 472 -9.24 -0.96 -19.33
N ARG A 473 -7.91 -0.87 -19.49
CA ARG A 473 -7.26 -0.49 -20.76
C ARG A 473 -7.42 -1.56 -21.86
N ILE A 474 -7.51 -2.83 -21.49
CA ILE A 474 -7.75 -3.94 -22.44
C ILE A 474 -9.24 -4.03 -22.81
N THR A 475 -10.14 -3.97 -21.83
CA THR A 475 -11.57 -4.25 -22.03
C THR A 475 -12.41 -3.03 -22.44
N MET A 476 -12.12 -1.86 -21.87
CA MET A 476 -12.91 -0.64 -22.02
C MET A 476 -12.02 0.62 -22.12
N PRO A 477 -11.06 0.68 -23.07
CA PRO A 477 -10.08 1.77 -23.15
C PRO A 477 -10.72 3.17 -23.28
N SER A 478 -11.92 3.28 -23.87
CA SER A 478 -12.69 4.52 -24.01
C SER A 478 -13.23 5.08 -22.68
N THR A 479 -13.19 4.32 -21.59
CA THR A 479 -13.66 4.73 -20.26
C THR A 479 -12.56 5.24 -19.34
N LEU A 480 -11.29 5.14 -19.76
CA LEU A 480 -10.17 5.67 -18.97
C LEU A 480 -10.23 7.21 -18.95
N PRO A 481 -10.08 7.86 -17.78
CA PRO A 481 -10.00 9.32 -17.68
C PRO A 481 -8.81 9.88 -18.48
N PRO A 482 -8.89 11.12 -18.98
CA PRO A 482 -7.75 11.79 -19.59
C PRO A 482 -6.63 12.01 -18.56
N ALA A 483 -5.39 11.84 -19.01
CA ALA A 483 -4.19 11.87 -18.16
C ALA A 483 -3.16 12.87 -18.71
N GLU A 484 -2.68 13.78 -17.86
CA GLU A 484 -1.68 14.82 -18.19
C GLU A 484 -0.27 14.25 -18.37
N PHE A 485 0.08 13.25 -17.55
CA PHE A 485 1.08 12.24 -17.86
C PHE A 485 0.36 10.97 -18.34
N SER A 486 0.67 10.47 -19.53
CA SER A 486 0.15 9.22 -20.07
C SER A 486 1.24 8.36 -20.72
N LEU A 487 1.10 7.05 -20.61
CA LEU A 487 1.94 6.05 -21.27
C LEU A 487 1.53 5.81 -22.73
N GLY A 488 0.32 6.27 -23.13
CA GLY A 488 -0.22 6.11 -24.48
C GLY A 488 -0.17 4.66 -24.96
N ARG A 489 0.44 4.44 -26.13
CA ARG A 489 0.61 3.09 -26.72
C ARG A 489 1.39 2.10 -25.85
N TRP A 490 2.20 2.58 -24.92
CA TRP A 490 2.99 1.75 -24.01
C TRP A 490 2.25 1.38 -22.72
N GLY A 491 1.02 1.88 -22.51
CA GLY A 491 0.25 1.61 -21.29
C GLY A 491 0.04 0.11 -21.02
N ILE A 492 -0.41 -0.65 -22.02
CA ILE A 492 -0.62 -2.11 -21.87
C ILE A 492 0.67 -2.85 -21.49
N PRO A 493 1.78 -2.78 -22.26
CA PRO A 493 3.00 -3.52 -21.92
C PRO A 493 3.66 -3.05 -20.61
N ILE A 494 3.59 -1.75 -20.26
CA ILE A 494 4.13 -1.24 -19.00
C ILE A 494 3.29 -1.71 -17.81
N ASN A 495 1.95 -1.60 -17.87
CA ASN A 495 1.09 -2.08 -16.78
C ASN A 495 1.18 -3.62 -16.64
N ALA A 496 1.30 -4.36 -17.75
CA ALA A 496 1.48 -5.82 -17.71
C ALA A 496 2.82 -6.22 -17.07
N LEU A 497 3.93 -5.58 -17.45
CA LEU A 497 5.23 -5.83 -16.83
C LEU A 497 5.23 -5.45 -15.33
N ALA A 498 4.56 -4.36 -14.97
CA ALA A 498 4.40 -3.93 -13.59
C ALA A 498 3.61 -4.94 -12.73
N VAL A 499 2.52 -5.52 -13.25
CA VAL A 499 1.76 -6.58 -12.55
C VAL A 499 2.61 -7.84 -12.38
N VAL A 500 3.28 -8.29 -13.45
CA VAL A 500 4.18 -9.46 -13.39
C VAL A 500 5.29 -9.24 -12.35
N TYR A 501 5.91 -8.06 -12.35
CA TYR A 501 6.94 -7.71 -11.37
C TYR A 501 6.39 -7.61 -9.94
N SER A 502 5.22 -6.98 -9.75
CA SER A 502 4.59 -6.86 -8.42
C SER A 502 4.25 -8.22 -7.82
N LEU A 503 3.70 -9.14 -8.61
CA LEU A 503 3.42 -10.53 -8.19
C LEU A 503 4.70 -11.29 -7.85
N TRP A 504 5.73 -11.16 -8.71
CA TRP A 504 7.03 -11.79 -8.51
C TRP A 504 7.71 -11.23 -7.22
N ALA A 505 7.61 -9.93 -6.95
CA ALA A 505 8.23 -9.30 -5.78
C ALA A 505 7.46 -9.61 -4.49
N PHE A 506 6.12 -9.62 -4.56
CA PHE A 506 5.26 -10.10 -3.49
C PHE A 506 5.58 -11.55 -3.10
N PHE A 507 5.81 -12.41 -4.09
CA PHE A 507 6.20 -13.81 -3.87
C PHE A 507 7.53 -13.92 -3.10
N TRP A 508 8.59 -13.22 -3.50
CA TRP A 508 9.89 -13.34 -2.81
C TRP A 508 9.98 -12.57 -1.49
N ALA A 509 9.29 -11.42 -1.36
CA ALA A 509 9.18 -10.72 -0.07
C ALA A 509 8.45 -11.55 1.00
N CYS A 510 7.72 -12.59 0.59
CA CYS A 510 7.04 -13.57 1.43
C CYS A 510 7.92 -14.78 1.83
N TRP A 511 9.17 -14.89 1.38
CA TRP A 511 10.03 -16.00 1.83
C TRP A 511 10.63 -15.75 3.23
N PRO A 512 10.76 -16.78 4.08
CA PRO A 512 11.54 -16.66 5.31
C PRO A 512 13.03 -16.53 4.97
N GLN A 513 13.79 -15.84 5.83
CA GLN A 513 15.22 -15.62 5.60
C GLN A 513 16.06 -16.91 5.72
N GLN A 514 15.72 -17.80 6.66
CA GLN A 514 16.58 -18.92 7.07
C GLN A 514 15.92 -20.30 6.90
N SER A 515 16.76 -21.29 6.57
CA SER A 515 16.46 -22.68 6.28
C SER A 515 17.47 -23.60 6.98
N PRO A 516 17.04 -24.55 7.84
CA PRO A 516 15.68 -24.71 8.34
C PRO A 516 15.20 -23.46 9.09
N THR A 517 13.92 -23.13 8.98
CA THR A 517 13.34 -22.09 9.85
C THR A 517 13.54 -22.49 11.32
N ILE A 518 13.84 -21.51 12.18
CA ILE A 518 14.19 -21.73 13.59
C ILE A 518 13.16 -22.63 14.30
N ILE A 519 11.88 -22.57 13.91
CA ILE A 519 10.79 -23.45 14.38
C ILE A 519 11.10 -24.94 14.18
N ARG A 520 11.56 -25.38 13.00
CA ARG A 520 11.93 -26.78 12.74
C ARG A 520 13.16 -27.19 13.57
N THR A 521 14.13 -26.29 13.73
CA THR A 521 15.29 -26.51 14.61
C THR A 521 14.84 -26.66 16.06
N LEU A 522 13.94 -25.80 16.55
CA LEU A 522 13.43 -25.83 17.91
C LEU A 522 12.61 -27.10 18.18
N HIS A 523 11.70 -27.48 17.28
CA HIS A 523 10.97 -28.76 17.37
C HIS A 523 11.91 -29.98 17.31
N HIS A 524 12.96 -29.94 16.48
CA HIS A 524 13.95 -31.01 16.44
C HIS A 524 14.69 -31.12 17.78
N TYR A 525 15.20 -30.02 18.33
CA TYR A 525 15.85 -30.01 19.65
C TYR A 525 14.89 -30.44 20.76
N LEU A 526 13.65 -29.93 20.82
CA LEU A 526 12.66 -30.30 21.84
C LEU A 526 12.30 -31.78 21.80
N ASN A 527 12.23 -32.39 20.61
CA ASN A 527 11.91 -33.82 20.46
C ASN A 527 13.10 -34.77 20.65
N HIS A 528 14.35 -34.27 20.63
CA HIS A 528 15.57 -35.10 20.72
C HIS A 528 16.47 -34.79 21.93
N SER A 529 16.18 -33.74 22.71
CA SER A 529 16.99 -33.31 23.86
C SER A 529 16.33 -33.65 25.19
N ALA A 530 16.66 -34.80 25.77
CA ALA A 530 16.10 -35.29 27.04
C ALA A 530 16.64 -34.56 28.29
N THR A 531 16.88 -33.24 28.23
CA THR A 531 17.32 -32.41 29.37
C THR A 531 16.65 -31.03 29.36
N PRO A 532 15.87 -30.64 30.38
CA PRO A 532 15.19 -29.35 30.44
C PRO A 532 16.05 -28.27 31.12
N ILE A 533 16.46 -27.22 30.38
CA ILE A 533 17.24 -26.09 30.93
C ILE A 533 16.69 -24.71 30.48
N ILE A 534 15.36 -24.56 30.38
CA ILE A 534 14.67 -23.26 30.40
C ILE A 534 13.37 -23.40 31.22
N PRO A 535 13.03 -22.47 32.13
CA PRO A 535 11.74 -22.48 32.85
C PRO A 535 10.54 -22.31 31.91
N SER A 536 9.50 -23.11 32.10
CA SER A 536 8.28 -23.08 31.30
C SER A 536 7.33 -21.96 31.74
N THR A 537 7.10 -20.94 30.90
CA THR A 537 5.99 -19.96 31.09
C THR A 537 5.55 -19.14 29.87
N THR A 538 6.25 -19.19 28.73
CA THR A 538 6.10 -18.21 27.63
C THR A 538 5.51 -18.75 26.31
N THR A 539 5.25 -20.06 26.20
CA THR A 539 4.95 -20.72 24.91
C THR A 539 3.56 -20.49 24.32
N SER A 540 2.59 -19.91 25.04
CA SER A 540 1.22 -19.73 24.50
C SER A 540 1.05 -18.54 23.55
N VAL A 541 1.95 -17.55 23.63
CA VAL A 541 1.83 -16.29 22.88
C VAL A 541 2.56 -16.35 21.54
N SER A 542 3.68 -17.08 21.46
CA SER A 542 4.41 -17.32 20.20
C SER A 542 3.52 -17.96 19.16
N ASP A 543 2.91 -19.08 19.52
CA ASP A 543 2.27 -20.00 18.58
C ASP A 543 0.98 -19.37 18.02
N THR A 544 0.20 -18.74 18.90
CA THR A 544 -0.98 -17.93 18.51
C THR A 544 -0.61 -16.80 17.54
N LEU A 545 0.52 -16.12 17.76
CA LEU A 545 0.95 -15.02 16.89
C LEU A 545 1.51 -15.52 15.55
N ILE A 546 2.21 -16.65 15.55
CA ILE A 546 2.67 -17.36 14.34
C ILE A 546 1.46 -17.74 13.48
N THR A 547 0.44 -18.39 14.05
CA THR A 547 -0.79 -18.72 13.30
C THR A 547 -1.51 -17.49 12.76
N ILE A 548 -1.48 -16.34 13.46
CA ILE A 548 -2.05 -15.08 12.94
C ILE A 548 -1.23 -14.54 11.76
N ILE A 549 0.11 -14.56 11.84
CA ILE A 549 1.00 -14.13 10.76
C ILE A 549 0.81 -15.04 9.54
N GLU A 550 0.81 -16.36 9.74
CA GLU A 550 0.56 -17.38 8.71
C GLU A 550 -0.85 -17.24 8.11
N ALA A 551 -1.88 -16.93 8.90
CA ALA A 551 -3.23 -16.69 8.39
C ALA A 551 -3.33 -15.41 7.55
N VAL A 552 -2.71 -14.30 7.97
CA VAL A 552 -2.68 -13.04 7.19
C VAL A 552 -1.90 -13.23 5.90
N PHE A 553 -0.76 -13.92 5.98
CA PHE A 553 0.08 -14.32 4.85
C PHE A 553 -0.68 -15.18 3.84
N LEU A 554 -1.33 -16.25 4.33
CA LEU A 554 -2.13 -17.17 3.53
C LEU A 554 -3.36 -16.48 2.91
N VAL A 555 -4.04 -15.60 3.65
CA VAL A 555 -5.15 -14.79 3.13
C VAL A 555 -4.68 -13.86 2.01
N ASN A 556 -3.56 -13.18 2.16
CA ASN A 556 -3.01 -12.30 1.11
C ASN A 556 -2.50 -13.10 -0.10
N LEU A 557 -1.87 -14.26 0.10
CA LEU A 557 -1.44 -15.16 -0.97
C LEU A 557 -2.63 -15.77 -1.73
N ILE A 558 -3.66 -16.21 -1.01
CA ILE A 558 -4.93 -16.66 -1.59
C ILE A 558 -5.59 -15.52 -2.36
N LEU A 559 -5.67 -14.31 -1.81
CA LEU A 559 -6.27 -13.16 -2.50
C LEU A 559 -5.49 -12.76 -3.77
N ALA A 560 -4.16 -12.78 -3.75
CA ALA A 560 -3.34 -12.55 -4.94
C ALA A 560 -3.57 -13.64 -6.01
N ALA A 561 -3.59 -14.91 -5.61
CA ALA A 561 -3.89 -16.04 -6.51
C ALA A 561 -5.33 -15.97 -7.06
N THR A 562 -6.33 -15.73 -6.20
CA THR A 562 -7.74 -15.60 -6.58
C THR A 562 -7.95 -14.41 -7.51
N CYS A 563 -7.34 -13.24 -7.27
CA CYS A 563 -7.43 -12.11 -8.20
C CYS A 563 -6.78 -12.43 -9.55
N SER A 564 -5.62 -13.11 -9.56
CA SER A 564 -4.95 -13.56 -10.79
C SER A 564 -5.81 -14.54 -11.59
N ILE A 565 -6.43 -15.51 -10.92
CA ILE A 565 -7.37 -16.47 -11.52
C ILE A 565 -8.63 -15.77 -12.03
N LEU A 566 -9.26 -14.90 -11.22
CA LEU A 566 -10.51 -14.21 -11.57
C LEU A 566 -10.34 -13.32 -12.79
N MET A 567 -9.22 -12.59 -12.88
CA MET A 567 -8.87 -11.76 -14.05
C MET A 567 -8.73 -12.61 -15.31
N PHE A 568 -8.09 -13.78 -15.20
CA PHE A 568 -7.94 -14.74 -16.29
C PHE A 568 -9.27 -15.41 -16.69
N THR A 569 -10.14 -15.75 -15.73
CA THR A 569 -11.49 -16.27 -16.00
C THR A 569 -12.35 -15.23 -16.71
N VAL A 570 -12.24 -13.95 -16.35
CA VAL A 570 -12.92 -12.85 -17.05
C VAL A 570 -12.37 -12.68 -18.47
N GLU A 571 -11.06 -12.83 -18.69
CA GLU A 571 -10.47 -12.76 -20.03
C GLU A 571 -10.94 -13.92 -20.94
N TYR A 572 -11.06 -15.14 -20.39
CA TYR A 572 -11.62 -16.30 -21.08
C TYR A 572 -13.11 -16.12 -21.44
N LEU A 573 -13.94 -15.68 -20.47
CA LEU A 573 -15.39 -15.49 -20.68
C LEU A 573 -15.72 -14.26 -21.54
N ALA A 574 -14.88 -13.22 -21.55
CA ALA A 574 -15.00 -12.11 -22.50
C ALA A 574 -14.66 -12.55 -23.93
N GLY A 575 -13.76 -13.52 -24.09
CA GLY A 575 -13.42 -14.11 -25.38
C GLY A 575 -14.52 -14.96 -26.02
N SER A 576 -15.45 -15.52 -25.23
CA SER A 576 -16.51 -16.43 -25.73
C SER A 576 -17.81 -15.75 -26.14
N ASN A 577 -18.01 -14.45 -25.84
CA ASN A 577 -19.28 -13.73 -26.00
C ASN A 577 -19.25 -12.63 -27.08
N VAL A 578 -18.44 -12.78 -28.13
CA VAL A 578 -18.35 -11.81 -29.23
C VAL A 578 -18.55 -12.50 -30.58
N ASP A 579 -19.79 -12.50 -31.08
CA ASP A 579 -20.13 -12.99 -32.42
C ASP A 579 -19.48 -12.11 -33.51
N GLY A 580 -18.40 -12.61 -34.11
CA GLY A 580 -17.67 -11.89 -35.16
C GLY A 580 -16.79 -12.82 -36.01
N PRO A 581 -17.05 -12.97 -37.33
CA PRO A 581 -16.39 -13.97 -38.15
C PRO A 581 -15.00 -13.53 -38.68
N GLN A 582 -14.07 -13.17 -37.78
CA GLN A 582 -12.62 -13.24 -38.00
C GLN A 582 -11.84 -12.87 -36.73
N LYS A 583 -11.13 -13.84 -36.16
CA LYS A 583 -9.95 -13.60 -35.31
C LYS A 583 -9.06 -14.83 -35.29
N GLU A 584 -7.77 -14.63 -35.49
CA GLU A 584 -6.76 -15.66 -35.24
C GLU A 584 -6.76 -15.97 -33.74
N SER A 585 -6.67 -17.26 -33.37
CA SER A 585 -6.70 -17.65 -31.97
C SER A 585 -5.40 -17.22 -31.26
N PRO A 586 -5.47 -16.53 -30.11
CA PRO A 586 -4.28 -16.26 -29.32
C PRO A 586 -3.69 -17.60 -28.89
N ASN A 587 -2.41 -17.82 -29.20
CA ASN A 587 -1.75 -19.12 -29.16
C ASN A 587 -2.09 -19.93 -27.89
N LEU A 588 -2.99 -20.92 -28.03
CA LEU A 588 -3.53 -21.71 -26.93
C LEU A 588 -2.42 -22.37 -26.10
N LEU A 589 -1.32 -22.76 -26.75
CA LEU A 589 -0.12 -23.30 -26.11
C LEU A 589 0.54 -22.31 -25.14
N VAL A 590 0.63 -21.02 -25.49
CA VAL A 590 1.22 -19.98 -24.61
C VAL A 590 0.30 -19.72 -23.41
N THR A 591 -1.01 -19.73 -23.64
CA THR A 591 -2.02 -19.63 -22.58
C THR A 591 -1.94 -20.82 -21.62
N ILE A 592 -1.88 -22.06 -22.15
CA ILE A 592 -1.71 -23.29 -21.37
C ILE A 592 -0.39 -23.27 -20.58
N ILE A 593 0.73 -22.86 -21.17
CA ILE A 593 2.02 -22.76 -20.48
C ILE A 593 1.95 -21.77 -19.31
N LYS A 594 1.28 -20.62 -19.48
CA LYS A 594 1.09 -19.64 -18.38
C LYS A 594 0.19 -20.17 -17.27
N VAL A 595 -0.90 -20.86 -17.61
CA VAL A 595 -1.80 -21.49 -16.62
C VAL A 595 -1.07 -22.60 -15.86
N ILE A 596 -0.34 -23.48 -16.57
CA ILE A 596 0.47 -24.53 -15.96
C ILE A 596 1.55 -23.93 -15.06
N PHE A 597 2.23 -22.85 -15.46
CA PHE A 597 3.22 -22.18 -14.62
C PHE A 597 2.59 -21.62 -13.34
N CYS A 598 1.43 -20.94 -13.42
CA CYS A 598 0.72 -20.46 -12.24
C CYS A 598 0.26 -21.63 -11.33
N TYR A 599 -0.28 -22.70 -11.91
CA TYR A 599 -0.67 -23.90 -11.15
C TYR A 599 0.53 -24.58 -10.48
N ILE A 600 1.68 -24.68 -11.15
CA ILE A 600 2.91 -25.24 -10.57
C ILE A 600 3.42 -24.37 -9.42
N VAL A 601 3.43 -23.04 -9.57
CA VAL A 601 3.85 -22.12 -8.49
C VAL A 601 2.91 -22.24 -7.28
N VAL A 602 1.60 -22.33 -7.50
CA VAL A 602 0.60 -22.53 -6.43
C VAL A 602 0.75 -23.91 -5.78
N PHE A 603 0.79 -25.00 -6.55
CA PHE A 603 0.94 -26.36 -6.00
C PHE A 603 2.30 -26.59 -5.32
N ALA A 604 3.38 -25.97 -5.78
CA ALA A 604 4.69 -26.05 -5.12
C ALA A 604 4.70 -25.31 -3.77
N ALA A 605 3.93 -24.22 -3.63
CA ALA A 605 3.70 -23.57 -2.35
C ALA A 605 2.83 -24.46 -1.42
N PHE A 606 1.68 -24.95 -1.91
CA PHE A 606 0.79 -25.82 -1.13
C PHE A 606 1.46 -27.13 -0.68
N GLY A 607 2.29 -27.76 -1.52
CA GLY A 607 3.02 -28.99 -1.17
C GLY A 607 4.00 -28.77 0.00
N ARG A 608 4.79 -27.69 -0.03
CA ARG A 608 5.69 -27.34 1.07
C ARG A 608 4.96 -26.88 2.34
N ILE A 609 3.73 -26.39 2.22
CA ILE A 609 2.87 -26.07 3.37
C ILE A 609 2.38 -27.37 4.04
N ALA A 610 1.99 -28.40 3.27
CA ALA A 610 1.65 -29.71 3.81
C ALA A 610 2.83 -30.35 4.57
N ASP A 611 4.04 -30.30 4.01
CA ASP A 611 5.29 -30.72 4.67
C ASP A 611 5.59 -29.95 5.98
N THR A 612 4.99 -28.78 6.18
CA THR A 612 5.29 -27.87 7.30
C THR A 612 4.24 -27.90 8.41
N LEU A 613 2.96 -28.07 8.07
CA LEU A 613 1.86 -28.14 9.04
C LEU A 613 1.59 -29.56 9.57
N GLY A 614 1.94 -30.59 8.80
CA GLY A 614 1.53 -31.98 9.06
C GLY A 614 0.10 -32.25 8.57
N GLU A 615 -0.16 -33.51 8.21
CA GLU A 615 -1.39 -33.92 7.50
C GLU A 615 -2.67 -33.60 8.27
N ASP A 616 -2.69 -33.83 9.59
CA ASP A 616 -3.84 -33.56 10.46
C ASP A 616 -4.27 -32.07 10.43
N ASN A 617 -3.31 -31.14 10.52
CA ASN A 617 -3.58 -29.71 10.49
C ASN A 617 -3.98 -29.22 9.09
N PHE A 618 -3.36 -29.78 8.04
CA PHE A 618 -3.70 -29.49 6.66
C PHE A 618 -5.15 -29.91 6.33
N ALA A 619 -5.59 -31.06 6.83
CA ALA A 619 -6.98 -31.53 6.68
C ALA A 619 -7.99 -30.60 7.36
N ILE A 620 -7.72 -30.14 8.58
CA ILE A 620 -8.56 -29.18 9.31
C ILE A 620 -8.64 -27.84 8.55
N LEU A 621 -7.51 -27.30 8.09
CA LEU A 621 -7.44 -26.07 7.31
C LEU A 621 -8.22 -26.19 5.99
N PHE A 622 -8.08 -27.31 5.28
CA PHE A 622 -8.81 -27.59 4.05
C PHE A 622 -10.33 -27.69 4.28
N MET A 623 -10.78 -28.33 5.37
CA MET A 623 -12.20 -28.38 5.74
C MET A 623 -12.77 -26.98 6.03
N VAL A 624 -12.06 -26.13 6.77
CA VAL A 624 -12.51 -24.76 7.07
C VAL A 624 -12.61 -23.91 5.79
N ILE A 625 -11.63 -24.03 4.88
CA ILE A 625 -11.66 -23.34 3.59
C ILE A 625 -12.81 -23.84 2.71
N ALA A 626 -13.05 -25.16 2.66
CA ALA A 626 -14.15 -25.75 1.91
C ALA A 626 -15.53 -25.33 2.46
N GLU A 627 -15.73 -25.34 3.78
CA GLU A 627 -16.99 -24.89 4.39
C GLU A 627 -17.24 -23.39 4.15
N PHE A 628 -16.20 -22.55 4.11
CA PHE A 628 -16.35 -21.13 3.79
C PHE A 628 -16.67 -20.89 2.29
N ALA A 629 -15.99 -21.60 1.39
CA ALA A 629 -16.15 -21.42 -0.06
C ALA A 629 -17.49 -21.95 -0.61
N VAL A 630 -17.97 -23.10 -0.11
CA VAL A 630 -19.17 -23.77 -0.62
C VAL A 630 -20.47 -23.12 -0.11
N ARG A 631 -20.48 -22.61 1.12
CA ARG A 631 -21.72 -22.37 1.87
C ARG A 631 -22.44 -21.06 1.56
N GLU A 632 -21.74 -20.02 1.11
CA GLU A 632 -22.33 -18.69 0.85
C GLU A 632 -22.83 -18.49 -0.59
N ASN A 633 -22.14 -19.03 -1.61
CA ASN A 633 -22.50 -18.76 -3.02
C ASN A 633 -23.11 -19.97 -3.74
N LEU A 634 -22.53 -21.17 -3.57
CA LEU A 634 -22.97 -22.36 -4.33
C LEU A 634 -24.42 -22.73 -4.02
N VAL A 635 -24.80 -22.70 -2.74
CA VAL A 635 -26.17 -23.01 -2.29
C VAL A 635 -27.22 -22.04 -2.85
N LYS A 636 -26.88 -20.75 -3.02
CA LYS A 636 -27.83 -19.73 -3.50
C LYS A 636 -28.11 -19.87 -5.00
N GLU A 637 -27.13 -20.30 -5.80
CA GLU A 637 -27.32 -20.51 -7.24
C GLU A 637 -27.87 -21.92 -7.56
N LEU A 638 -27.47 -22.95 -6.81
CA LEU A 638 -28.03 -24.32 -6.94
C LEU A 638 -29.54 -24.40 -6.61
N GLN A 639 -30.09 -23.47 -5.84
CA GLN A 639 -31.53 -23.40 -5.55
C GLN A 639 -32.37 -22.76 -6.67
N LYS A 640 -31.76 -22.36 -7.80
CA LYS A 640 -32.36 -21.42 -8.76
C LYS A 640 -32.69 -22.00 -10.14
N GLN A 641 -32.18 -23.19 -10.51
CA GLN A 641 -32.39 -23.76 -11.86
C GLN A 641 -32.69 -25.27 -11.89
N ASN A 642 -33.95 -25.57 -12.24
CA ASN A 642 -34.52 -26.76 -12.87
C ASN A 642 -34.30 -28.18 -12.28
N GLU A 643 -35.29 -29.04 -12.57
CA GLU A 643 -35.44 -30.35 -11.95
C GLU A 643 -34.53 -31.44 -12.52
N ASP A 644 -34.03 -31.28 -13.75
CA ASP A 644 -33.12 -32.24 -14.41
C ASP A 644 -31.84 -32.52 -13.59
N LEU A 645 -31.39 -31.56 -12.79
CA LEU A 645 -30.20 -31.71 -11.95
C LEU A 645 -30.38 -32.80 -10.87
N ARG A 646 -31.62 -33.11 -10.45
CA ARG A 646 -31.89 -34.16 -9.45
C ARG A 646 -31.47 -35.55 -9.94
N ALA A 647 -31.68 -35.86 -11.21
CA ALA A 647 -31.34 -37.16 -11.78
C ALA A 647 -29.82 -37.38 -11.82
N HIS A 648 -29.04 -36.32 -12.08
CA HIS A 648 -27.57 -36.38 -12.05
C HIS A 648 -27.02 -36.42 -10.62
N LEU A 649 -27.59 -35.64 -9.69
CA LEU A 649 -27.16 -35.63 -8.29
C LEU A 649 -27.39 -36.96 -7.57
N GLN A 650 -28.37 -37.77 -8.00
CA GLN A 650 -28.57 -39.12 -7.47
C GLN A 650 -27.43 -40.08 -7.81
N ALA A 651 -26.64 -39.83 -8.86
CA ALA A 651 -25.47 -40.65 -9.21
C ALA A 651 -24.19 -40.24 -8.44
N GLN A 652 -24.13 -39.04 -7.85
CA GLN A 652 -23.02 -38.60 -6.99
C GLN A 652 -23.32 -38.74 -5.49
N ALA A 653 -24.49 -39.25 -5.11
CA ALA A 653 -24.83 -39.50 -3.72
C ALA A 653 -23.88 -40.52 -3.05
N ASP A 654 -23.43 -41.52 -3.82
CA ASP A 654 -22.61 -42.63 -3.32
C ASP A 654 -21.16 -42.18 -2.99
N GLU A 655 -20.59 -41.24 -3.75
CA GLU A 655 -19.29 -40.62 -3.42
C GLU A 655 -19.35 -39.79 -2.12
N LEU A 656 -20.52 -39.19 -1.84
CA LEU A 656 -20.76 -38.42 -0.61
C LEU A 656 -20.93 -39.30 0.65
N GLU A 657 -21.29 -40.58 0.52
CA GLU A 657 -21.29 -41.50 1.67
C GLU A 657 -19.86 -41.81 2.14
N VAL A 658 -18.91 -41.98 1.20
CA VAL A 658 -17.49 -42.19 1.52
C VAL A 658 -16.91 -41.00 2.30
N LEU A 659 -17.21 -39.77 1.84
CA LEU A 659 -16.79 -38.54 2.53
C LEU A 659 -17.45 -38.37 3.91
N ARG A 660 -18.71 -38.79 4.07
CA ARG A 660 -19.40 -38.80 5.39
C ARG A 660 -18.80 -39.82 6.35
N ALA A 661 -18.44 -41.01 5.88
CA ALA A 661 -17.78 -42.02 6.69
C ALA A 661 -16.41 -41.51 7.20
N TRP A 662 -15.62 -40.89 6.33
CA TRP A 662 -14.38 -40.20 6.73
C TRP A 662 -14.63 -39.10 7.77
N ALA A 663 -15.60 -38.21 7.53
CA ALA A 663 -15.92 -37.13 8.47
C ALA A 663 -16.38 -37.64 9.86
N GLN A 664 -17.06 -38.79 9.94
CA GLN A 664 -17.42 -39.40 11.23
C GLN A 664 -16.22 -39.97 11.99
N VAL A 665 -15.29 -40.65 11.30
CA VAL A 665 -14.07 -41.21 11.92
C VAL A 665 -13.21 -40.09 12.52
N TRP A 666 -12.93 -39.05 11.74
CA TRP A 666 -12.13 -37.91 12.19
C TRP A 666 -12.86 -37.03 13.23
N GLY A 667 -14.18 -36.87 13.11
CA GLY A 667 -15.02 -36.17 14.08
C GLY A 667 -15.12 -36.85 15.45
N GLN A 668 -14.85 -38.16 15.55
CA GLN A 668 -14.67 -38.83 16.84
C GLN A 668 -13.27 -38.59 17.43
N LYS A 669 -12.20 -38.65 16.61
CA LYS A 669 -10.81 -38.41 17.04
C LYS A 669 -10.66 -37.03 17.70
N ALA A 670 -11.15 -35.98 17.04
CA ALA A 670 -11.11 -34.60 17.54
C ALA A 670 -11.88 -34.37 18.86
N LYS A 671 -12.87 -35.21 19.20
CA LYS A 671 -13.59 -35.12 20.48
C LYS A 671 -12.85 -35.71 21.68
N VAL A 672 -11.83 -36.54 21.44
CA VAL A 672 -11.00 -37.10 22.52
C VAL A 672 -9.94 -36.08 22.96
N GLU A 673 -9.30 -35.42 22.01
CA GLU A 673 -8.18 -34.50 22.25
C GLU A 673 -8.62 -33.13 22.79
N ALA A 674 -9.87 -32.70 22.54
CA ALA A 674 -10.41 -31.42 23.00
C ALA A 674 -10.52 -31.27 24.53
N ASN A 675 -10.41 -32.36 25.30
CA ASN A 675 -10.73 -32.39 26.72
C ASN A 675 -9.58 -31.91 27.65
N GLU A 676 -8.36 -31.66 27.13
CA GLU A 676 -7.17 -31.35 27.96
C GLU A 676 -6.69 -29.88 27.90
N ARG A 677 -7.34 -28.98 27.16
CA ARG A 677 -6.85 -27.58 26.94
C ARG A 677 -7.91 -26.48 27.09
N SER A 678 -8.61 -26.43 28.23
CA SER A 678 -9.78 -25.55 28.41
C SER A 678 -9.51 -24.03 28.43
N SER A 679 -8.31 -23.56 28.79
CA SER A 679 -8.06 -22.13 29.03
C SER A 679 -7.87 -21.28 27.76
N ALA A 680 -7.25 -21.83 26.71
CA ALA A 680 -7.04 -21.11 25.45
C ALA A 680 -8.33 -21.03 24.62
N PHE A 681 -9.15 -22.09 24.65
CA PHE A 681 -10.42 -22.13 23.93
C PHE A 681 -11.43 -21.11 24.48
N GLU A 682 -11.50 -20.93 25.80
CA GLU A 682 -12.34 -19.90 26.41
C GLU A 682 -11.92 -18.48 25.99
N LEU A 683 -10.62 -18.18 25.90
CA LEU A 683 -10.15 -16.87 25.44
C LEU A 683 -10.46 -16.63 23.95
N LEU A 684 -10.29 -17.65 23.10
CA LEU A 684 -10.68 -17.59 21.69
C LEU A 684 -12.19 -17.39 21.54
N VAL A 685 -13.00 -18.14 22.29
CA VAL A 685 -14.46 -17.97 22.36
C VAL A 685 -14.82 -16.59 22.89
N MET A 686 -14.08 -16.00 23.82
CA MET A 686 -14.33 -14.65 24.33
C MET A 686 -14.05 -13.57 23.27
N VAL A 687 -12.92 -13.67 22.54
CA VAL A 687 -12.60 -12.75 21.44
C VAL A 687 -13.60 -12.90 20.29
N VAL A 688 -13.93 -14.13 19.89
CA VAL A 688 -14.94 -14.40 18.86
C VAL A 688 -16.34 -13.97 19.32
N ALA A 689 -16.71 -14.15 20.59
CA ALA A 689 -17.99 -13.68 21.13
C ALA A 689 -18.05 -12.16 21.29
N VAL A 690 -16.92 -11.45 21.44
CA VAL A 690 -16.88 -9.99 21.31
C VAL A 690 -17.12 -9.58 19.85
N VAL A 691 -16.39 -10.15 18.89
CA VAL A 691 -16.55 -9.84 17.46
C VAL A 691 -17.96 -10.17 16.94
N VAL A 692 -18.46 -11.36 17.25
CA VAL A 692 -19.81 -11.83 16.89
C VAL A 692 -20.89 -11.13 17.73
N GLY A 693 -20.61 -10.79 18.99
CA GLY A 693 -21.52 -10.03 19.85
C GLY A 693 -21.77 -8.62 19.31
N PHE A 694 -20.72 -7.93 18.86
CA PHE A 694 -20.88 -6.64 18.17
C PHE A 694 -21.61 -6.75 16.82
N ALA A 695 -21.52 -7.88 16.12
CA ALA A 695 -22.33 -8.15 14.93
C ALA A 695 -23.81 -8.46 15.27
N ALA A 696 -24.07 -9.22 16.33
CA ALA A 696 -25.40 -9.63 16.78
C ALA A 696 -26.20 -8.48 17.42
N ALA A 697 -25.52 -7.57 18.14
CA ALA A 697 -26.13 -6.41 18.82
C ALA A 697 -26.86 -5.43 17.89
N LYS A 698 -26.78 -5.60 16.57
CA LYS A 698 -27.50 -4.78 15.56
C LYS A 698 -28.74 -5.46 14.97
N ARG A 699 -29.30 -6.49 15.62
CA ARG A 699 -30.47 -7.25 15.12
C ARG A 699 -31.69 -7.35 16.06
N THR A 700 -31.80 -6.46 17.06
CA THR A 700 -32.96 -6.39 17.98
C THR A 700 -33.55 -5.00 18.12
N SER A 701 -34.24 -4.53 17.07
CA SER A 701 -35.32 -3.53 17.19
C SER A 701 -36.37 -3.80 16.11
N PRO A 702 -37.64 -4.07 16.46
CA PRO A 702 -38.68 -4.40 15.48
C PRO A 702 -39.27 -3.15 14.80
N ARG A 703 -39.98 -3.43 13.70
CA ARG A 703 -40.80 -2.53 12.87
C ARG A 703 -41.39 -1.29 13.59
N GLN A 704 -41.12 -0.11 13.04
CA GLN A 704 -42.15 0.72 12.39
C GLN A 704 -41.53 1.47 11.20
#